data_AF-A0A2J8N4K6-F1
#
_entry.id   AF-A0A2J8N4K6-F1
#
_cell.length_a   1.000
_cell.length_b   1.000
_cell.length_c   1.000
_cell.angle_alpha   90.00
_cell.angle_beta   90.00
_cell.angle_gamma   90.00
#
_symmetry.space_group_name_H-M   'P 1'
#
loop_
_entity.id
_entity.type
_entity.pdbx_description
1 polymer ?
#
loop_
_entity_poly.entity_id
_entity_poly.type
_entity_poly.pdbx_seq_one_letter_code
_entity_poly.pdbx_strand_id
1 'polypeptide(L)'
;MDTEPQADRWTVRGYLEAPNCLEDLDSQKVISPIQNEAICAVKTDILWKNCEFLVNRMCRLESLMQSLKMNIFRLQTEKDLNPQKTAFLKDRLNAIQEEHSKDLKLLHLEVMNLRQRLRAIKEEEDKAQDEVQRLTATLEIASQTKKNAAIIEEELKTTKRKMNLKIQEVEQKMMTQTFQEQNLLLDAAHASITNELQTVQNEKTQLQAHLDHLILEHNQCIQKAQDAEKRTAVQKELLESTIARLRGELEASMQEKKSLLEEKERFQREVDINTLTHNLQTLEEENKHLADQMASLELQQVTSDYHGLAQQKVEKVLGKITESKNRLAYENGKLQIKVKQLEEQVQSFTDTSLQNDHLRKMNKSLQTKYAQVKSILERSKEELSRTVKCRNAALKESQKLKEDLEAVEDRENKKVGNFQRQLAEAKEDNCKVTIMLENVLASHSKMQGALEKVQIELGRRDSEIAGLKKERDLNQQRVQKLEAEVDQWQARMLVMEDQHNSEIESLQKALGVAREDNRKLAMSLEQALQTNNHLQTKLDHIQEQLESKELERQNLETFKDRMTEESKVEAELHAEHIEALRKQFQTERETAKKVAQREVAEQIEKELKQMELIKDQYQKKNYEQSLSIQRFVCEMTNLQKEMQMLAKSQYDASVRNKQQELHLEAERKIRQELENRCQELEETVRHLKKCKEATENTLKEASVESEQITANLEEAHRWFKHRFDGLQLELTKNRLQRPSGEDRWQEEF
;
A
#
# COMPACT_ATOMS: atom_id res chain seq x y z
N MET A 1 -66.96 -9.79 2.06
CA MET A 1 -68.08 -10.72 1.92
C MET A 1 -69.27 -10.11 2.62
N ASP A 2 -70.38 -10.06 1.93
CA ASP A 2 -71.61 -9.39 2.35
C ASP A 2 -72.45 -10.29 3.25
N THR A 3 -72.99 -9.74 4.33
CA THR A 3 -74.29 -10.15 4.92
C THR A 3 -74.72 -9.10 5.96
N GLU A 4 -75.67 -8.25 5.61
CA GLU A 4 -76.67 -7.81 6.61
C GLU A 4 -77.62 -8.98 6.90
N PRO A 5 -78.30 -9.00 8.06
CA PRO A 5 -79.74 -8.74 7.98
C PRO A 5 -80.33 -7.94 9.16
N GLN A 6 -81.44 -7.25 8.88
CA GLN A 6 -82.70 -7.09 9.64
C GLN A 6 -82.66 -7.23 11.20
N ALA A 7 -83.36 -6.41 11.99
CA ALA A 7 -84.74 -5.97 11.76
C ALA A 7 -85.20 -4.75 12.60
N ASP A 8 -86.36 -4.21 12.19
CA ASP A 8 -87.41 -3.54 12.96
C ASP A 8 -87.10 -2.41 13.97
N ARG A 9 -87.72 -1.25 13.69
CA ARG A 9 -88.27 -0.37 14.73
C ARG A 9 -89.60 0.22 14.27
N TRP A 10 -90.68 -0.29 14.83
CA TRP A 10 -92.04 0.17 14.54
C TRP A 10 -92.36 1.52 15.19
N THR A 11 -93.41 2.13 14.65
CA THR A 11 -94.36 3.11 15.21
C THR A 11 -94.59 2.98 16.74
N VAL A 12 -95.03 4.02 17.47
CA VAL A 12 -96.22 4.87 17.21
C VAL A 12 -96.01 6.33 17.66
N ARG A 13 -96.58 7.28 16.90
CA ARG A 13 -96.83 8.67 17.33
C ARG A 13 -98.22 8.75 17.97
N GLY A 14 -98.31 8.84 19.30
CA GLY A 14 -99.58 8.82 20.03
C GLY A 14 -99.94 10.17 20.64
N TYR A 15 -100.88 10.88 20.05
CA TYR A 15 -101.60 11.97 20.71
C TYR A 15 -102.69 11.39 21.62
N LEU A 16 -102.96 12.04 22.74
CA LEU A 16 -104.20 11.88 23.50
C LEU A 16 -104.60 13.22 24.11
N GLU A 17 -105.69 13.78 23.61
CA GLU A 17 -106.27 15.04 24.10
C GLU A 17 -107.04 14.79 25.40
N ALA A 18 -107.09 15.82 26.26
CA ALA A 18 -108.09 15.94 27.32
C ALA A 18 -108.86 17.25 27.07
N PRO A 19 -110.21 17.25 27.04
CA PRO A 19 -110.96 18.32 26.37
C PRO A 19 -111.59 19.35 27.33
N ASN A 20 -112.29 20.29 26.70
CA ASN A 20 -113.48 21.04 27.15
C ASN A 20 -113.31 22.45 27.80
N CYS A 21 -113.95 23.38 27.07
CA CYS A 21 -114.82 24.48 27.53
C CYS A 21 -114.25 25.88 27.78
N LEU A 22 -114.71 26.78 26.88
CA LEU A 22 -115.30 28.11 27.13
C LEU A 22 -114.74 28.97 28.26
N GLU A 23 -114.24 30.15 27.88
CA GLU A 23 -114.98 31.42 27.95
C GLU A 23 -114.44 32.33 26.82
N ASP A 24 -115.31 32.83 25.92
CA ASP A 24 -115.84 34.22 25.87
C ASP A 24 -114.79 35.27 25.41
N LEU A 25 -115.13 36.31 24.62
CA LEU A 25 -116.44 36.86 24.23
C LEU A 25 -116.40 37.54 22.83
N ASP A 26 -117.46 38.29 22.50
CA ASP A 26 -117.61 39.25 21.39
C ASP A 26 -117.90 38.74 19.97
N SER A 27 -119.09 38.14 19.84
CA SER A 27 -119.87 38.24 18.61
C SER A 27 -120.38 39.67 18.35
N GLN A 28 -120.24 40.21 17.15
CA GLN A 28 -121.07 41.33 16.69
C GLN A 28 -121.58 41.11 15.26
N LYS A 29 -122.88 41.38 15.05
CA LYS A 29 -123.61 41.14 13.80
C LYS A 29 -123.87 42.44 13.06
N VAL A 30 -123.69 42.39 11.73
CA VAL A 30 -124.53 43.01 10.69
C VAL A 30 -124.78 44.53 10.78
N ILE A 31 -124.44 45.25 9.70
CA ILE A 31 -125.35 46.23 9.05
C ILE A 31 -124.95 46.41 7.58
N SER A 32 -125.94 46.28 6.71
CA SER A 32 -126.13 47.06 5.49
C SER A 32 -127.62 47.42 5.48
N PRO A 33 -128.01 48.68 5.18
CA PRO A 33 -128.15 49.10 3.79
C PRO A 33 -127.94 50.62 3.58
N ILE A 34 -128.59 51.16 2.54
CA ILE A 34 -128.76 52.58 2.17
C ILE A 34 -127.57 53.17 1.39
N GLN A 35 -127.69 53.06 0.07
CA GLN A 35 -127.14 54.03 -0.88
C GLN A 35 -127.67 55.42 -0.51
N ASN A 36 -126.81 56.44 -0.50
CA ASN A 36 -127.31 57.79 -0.79
C ASN A 36 -126.21 58.73 -1.30
N GLU A 37 -126.43 59.21 -2.52
CA GLU A 37 -126.06 60.57 -2.88
C GLU A 37 -126.83 61.53 -1.95
N ALA A 38 -126.22 62.47 -1.22
CA ALA A 38 -124.82 62.59 -0.85
C ALA A 38 -124.74 63.25 0.55
N ILE A 39 -123.81 62.82 1.42
CA ILE A 39 -123.33 63.58 2.60
C ILE A 39 -124.22 63.50 3.95
N CYS A 40 -124.51 62.29 4.52
CA CYS A 40 -124.86 61.86 5.97
C CYS A 40 -126.33 61.91 6.61
N ALA A 41 -126.81 61.31 7.77
CA ALA A 41 -126.54 60.10 8.67
C ALA A 41 -127.55 59.85 9.93
N VAL A 42 -127.36 58.78 10.79
CA VAL A 42 -127.77 58.50 12.26
C VAL A 42 -129.23 58.09 12.73
N LYS A 43 -129.46 57.21 13.79
CA LYS A 43 -130.62 57.07 14.83
C LYS A 43 -130.73 55.71 15.67
N THR A 44 -131.29 55.61 16.94
CA THR A 44 -131.79 54.38 17.76
C THR A 44 -132.20 54.62 19.29
N ASP A 45 -133.13 53.84 19.98
CA ASP A 45 -133.44 53.83 21.49
C ASP A 45 -134.43 52.70 22.11
N ILE A 46 -134.62 52.58 23.48
CA ILE A 46 -135.75 52.06 24.40
C ILE A 46 -135.84 50.60 25.06
N LEU A 47 -136.16 50.43 26.40
CA LEU A 47 -136.73 49.18 27.11
C LEU A 47 -137.10 49.22 28.68
N TRP A 48 -138.02 48.36 29.27
CA TRP A 48 -138.18 47.95 30.73
C TRP A 48 -139.17 46.75 31.02
N LYS A 49 -138.96 46.03 32.15
CA LYS A 49 -139.87 45.12 32.93
C LYS A 49 -140.51 43.86 32.29
N ASN A 50 -140.24 42.69 32.89
CA ASN A 50 -141.21 41.60 33.20
C ASN A 50 -140.65 40.69 34.32
N CYS A 51 -141.38 40.41 35.43
CA CYS A 51 -140.69 40.11 36.71
C CYS A 51 -141.25 39.10 37.75
N GLU A 52 -142.56 38.85 37.92
CA GLU A 52 -143.06 38.43 39.26
C GLU A 52 -143.11 36.92 39.60
N PHE A 53 -143.71 36.04 38.77
CA PHE A 53 -143.81 34.59 39.10
C PHE A 53 -142.43 33.92 39.31
N LEU A 54 -141.39 34.50 38.70
CA LEU A 54 -139.99 34.11 38.89
C LEU A 54 -139.60 34.04 40.38
N VAL A 55 -140.15 34.92 41.22
CA VAL A 55 -139.77 35.09 42.64
C VAL A 55 -140.00 33.82 43.47
N ASN A 56 -141.19 33.21 43.45
CA ASN A 56 -141.42 32.01 44.29
C ASN A 56 -140.62 30.78 43.83
N ARG A 57 -140.25 30.73 42.54
CA ARG A 57 -139.32 29.72 42.01
C ARG A 57 -137.87 30.04 42.38
N MET A 58 -137.49 31.31 42.46
CA MET A 58 -136.22 31.74 43.07
C MET A 58 -136.13 31.25 44.51
N CYS A 59 -137.10 31.51 45.39
CA CYS A 59 -136.99 31.17 46.82
C CYS A 59 -136.63 29.69 47.12
N ARG A 60 -137.20 28.73 46.37
CA ARG A 60 -136.81 27.31 46.51
C ARG A 60 -135.44 27.00 45.91
N LEU A 61 -135.11 27.55 44.74
CA LEU A 61 -133.77 27.44 44.17
C LEU A 61 -132.73 28.06 45.09
N GLU A 62 -133.06 29.16 45.75
CA GLU A 62 -132.20 29.92 46.66
C GLU A 62 -131.90 29.14 47.95
N SER A 63 -132.85 28.35 48.46
CA SER A 63 -132.61 27.48 49.61
C SER A 63 -131.69 26.30 49.28
N LEU A 64 -131.87 25.71 48.09
CA LEU A 64 -131.01 24.62 47.59
C LEU A 64 -129.62 25.15 47.19
N MET A 65 -129.58 26.33 46.58
CA MET A 65 -128.36 27.08 46.26
C MET A 65 -127.63 27.49 47.52
N GLN A 66 -128.29 27.91 48.61
CA GLN A 66 -127.63 28.19 49.88
C GLN A 66 -127.08 26.92 50.55
N SER A 67 -127.77 25.78 50.47
CA SER A 67 -127.23 24.49 50.96
C SER A 67 -126.02 24.02 50.15
N LEU A 68 -126.08 24.11 48.81
CA LEU A 68 -124.93 23.86 47.94
C LEU A 68 -123.80 24.85 48.20
N LYS A 69 -124.10 26.15 48.33
CA LYS A 69 -123.15 27.22 48.63
C LYS A 69 -122.49 27.01 49.98
N MET A 70 -123.19 26.53 51.01
CA MET A 70 -122.59 26.17 52.30
C MET A 70 -121.74 24.90 52.25
N ASN A 71 -122.10 23.89 51.45
CA ASN A 71 -121.26 22.70 51.26
C ASN A 71 -120.02 22.99 50.39
N ILE A 72 -120.18 23.78 49.33
CA ILE A 72 -119.08 24.34 48.54
C ILE A 72 -118.21 25.22 49.44
N PHE A 73 -118.77 26.12 50.26
CA PHE A 73 -117.97 26.87 51.24
C PHE A 73 -117.28 25.95 52.23
N ARG A 74 -117.91 24.89 52.77
CA ARG A 74 -117.20 23.97 53.67
C ARG A 74 -116.05 23.25 52.96
N LEU A 75 -116.23 22.71 51.75
CA LEU A 75 -115.18 22.02 51.00
C LEU A 75 -114.07 22.97 50.52
N GLN A 76 -114.44 24.16 50.04
CA GLN A 76 -113.52 25.21 49.63
C GLN A 76 -112.76 25.75 50.84
N THR A 77 -113.42 25.98 51.98
CA THR A 77 -112.77 26.38 53.24
C THR A 77 -111.93 25.24 53.83
N GLU A 78 -112.28 23.96 53.62
CA GLU A 78 -111.47 22.82 54.07
C GLU A 78 -110.22 22.63 53.19
N LYS A 79 -110.30 22.96 51.90
CA LYS A 79 -109.17 23.09 50.97
C LYS A 79 -108.30 24.31 51.30
N ASP A 80 -108.91 25.46 51.59
CA ASP A 80 -108.25 26.76 51.76
C ASP A 80 -107.79 27.01 53.22
N LEU A 81 -108.31 26.28 54.22
CA LEU A 81 -107.74 26.14 55.57
C LEU A 81 -106.83 24.91 55.73
N ASN A 82 -106.85 23.96 54.78
CA ASN A 82 -105.82 22.93 54.67
C ASN A 82 -104.94 23.06 53.40
N PRO A 83 -104.42 24.27 53.09
CA PRO A 83 -103.44 24.43 52.03
C PRO A 83 -102.14 23.74 52.45
N GLN A 84 -101.88 23.55 53.75
CA GLN A 84 -100.73 22.81 54.26
C GLN A 84 -100.70 21.36 53.79
N LYS A 85 -101.79 20.58 53.92
CA LYS A 85 -101.83 19.19 53.42
C LYS A 85 -101.84 19.12 51.90
N THR A 86 -102.47 20.08 51.24
CA THR A 86 -102.53 20.16 49.77
C THR A 86 -101.18 20.51 49.17
N ALA A 87 -100.48 21.50 49.75
CA ALA A 87 -99.09 21.82 49.45
C ALA A 87 -98.19 20.63 49.78
N PHE A 88 -98.20 20.10 51.00
CA PHE A 88 -97.37 18.96 51.40
C PHE A 88 -97.49 17.75 50.45
N LEU A 89 -98.69 17.39 49.99
CA LEU A 89 -98.85 16.30 49.02
C LEU A 89 -98.35 16.67 47.61
N LYS A 90 -98.52 17.94 47.19
CA LYS A 90 -97.96 18.45 45.93
C LYS A 90 -96.43 18.53 45.99
N ASP A 91 -95.87 19.05 47.07
CA ASP A 91 -94.44 19.17 47.33
C ASP A 91 -93.79 17.80 47.46
N ARG A 92 -94.45 16.82 48.09
CA ARG A 92 -93.98 15.43 48.13
C ARG A 92 -94.08 14.72 46.77
N LEU A 93 -95.09 15.01 45.96
CA LEU A 93 -95.17 14.53 44.58
C LEU A 93 -94.07 15.16 43.72
N ASN A 94 -93.86 16.47 43.83
CA ASN A 94 -92.78 17.20 43.17
C ASN A 94 -91.41 16.63 43.58
N ALA A 95 -91.18 16.38 44.88
CA ALA A 95 -89.94 15.81 45.38
C ALA A 95 -89.68 14.40 44.80
N ILE A 96 -90.68 13.52 44.78
CA ILE A 96 -90.59 12.19 44.16
C ILE A 96 -90.34 12.30 42.65
N GLN A 97 -91.01 13.22 41.95
CA GLN A 97 -90.76 13.48 40.52
C GLN A 97 -89.34 14.02 40.27
N GLU A 98 -88.84 14.89 41.15
CA GLU A 98 -87.50 15.46 41.06
C GLU A 98 -86.42 14.40 41.35
N GLU A 99 -86.63 13.55 42.37
CA GLU A 99 -85.83 12.38 42.73
C GLU A 99 -85.77 11.35 41.58
N HIS A 100 -86.93 10.90 41.08
CA HIS A 100 -87.00 10.06 39.88
C HIS A 100 -86.31 10.71 38.67
N SER A 101 -86.36 12.05 38.53
CA SER A 101 -85.64 12.75 37.46
C SER A 101 -84.13 12.76 37.67
N LYS A 102 -83.64 12.77 38.92
CA LYS A 102 -82.21 12.69 39.27
C LYS A 102 -81.69 11.29 39.00
N ASP A 103 -82.41 10.26 39.45
CA ASP A 103 -82.06 8.86 39.23
C ASP A 103 -82.04 8.50 37.75
N LEU A 104 -83.04 8.95 36.97
CA LEU A 104 -83.06 8.74 35.52
C LEU A 104 -81.86 9.41 34.82
N LYS A 105 -81.45 10.61 35.26
CA LYS A 105 -80.26 11.30 34.74
C LYS A 105 -78.97 10.58 35.14
N LEU A 106 -78.89 10.08 36.37
CA LEU A 106 -77.72 9.36 36.90
C LEU A 106 -77.55 8.02 36.20
N LEU A 107 -78.63 7.24 36.03
CA LEU A 107 -78.65 6.00 35.25
C LEU A 107 -78.32 6.25 33.77
N HIS A 108 -78.81 7.34 33.17
CA HIS A 108 -78.45 7.70 31.80
C HIS A 108 -76.95 8.03 31.67
N LEU A 109 -76.39 8.77 32.63
CA LEU A 109 -74.96 9.07 32.70
C LEU A 109 -74.13 7.80 32.90
N GLU A 110 -74.56 6.87 33.75
CA GLU A 110 -73.89 5.58 33.94
C GLU A 110 -73.93 4.71 32.67
N VAL A 111 -75.08 4.60 32.00
CA VAL A 111 -75.20 3.90 30.71
C VAL A 111 -74.32 4.55 29.64
N MET A 112 -74.19 5.89 29.63
CA MET A 112 -73.27 6.59 28.73
C MET A 112 -71.80 6.26 29.04
N ASN A 113 -71.42 6.28 30.32
CA ASN A 113 -70.07 5.95 30.80
C ASN A 113 -69.70 4.49 30.49
N LEU A 114 -70.61 3.54 30.72
CA LEU A 114 -70.41 2.12 30.42
C LEU A 114 -70.27 1.89 28.91
N ARG A 115 -71.09 2.55 28.08
CA ARG A 115 -70.93 2.52 26.61
C ARG A 115 -69.61 3.13 26.15
N GLN A 116 -69.11 4.17 26.81
CA GLN A 116 -67.81 4.75 26.49
C GLN A 116 -66.65 3.83 26.88
N ARG A 117 -66.72 3.18 28.05
CA ARG A 117 -65.75 2.15 28.47
C ARG A 117 -65.75 0.95 27.52
N LEU A 118 -66.92 0.47 27.10
CA LEU A 118 -67.03 -0.64 26.13
C LEU A 118 -66.44 -0.27 24.75
N ARG A 119 -66.59 0.98 24.28
CA ARG A 119 -65.91 1.45 23.07
C ARG A 119 -64.39 1.46 23.24
N ALA A 120 -63.89 2.05 24.33
CA ALA A 120 -62.44 2.07 24.59
C ALA A 120 -61.85 0.65 24.65
N ILE A 121 -62.52 -0.29 25.33
CA ILE A 121 -62.10 -1.70 25.39
C ILE A 121 -62.10 -2.35 24.00
N LYS A 122 -63.12 -2.11 23.15
CA LYS A 122 -63.10 -2.62 21.77
C LYS A 122 -62.00 -1.98 20.93
N GLU A 123 -61.78 -0.68 21.07
CA GLU A 123 -60.68 0.01 20.39
C GLU A 123 -59.30 -0.47 20.87
N GLU A 124 -59.18 -1.06 22.07
CA GLU A 124 -57.96 -1.72 22.56
C GLU A 124 -57.86 -3.19 22.08
N GLU A 125 -58.99 -3.91 22.05
CA GLU A 125 -59.13 -5.26 21.47
C GLU A 125 -58.73 -5.27 19.99
N ASP A 126 -59.27 -4.34 19.19
CA ASP A 126 -58.97 -4.22 17.76
C ASP A 126 -57.49 -3.87 17.52
N LYS A 127 -56.91 -2.95 18.31
CA LYS A 127 -55.46 -2.62 18.24
C LYS A 127 -54.58 -3.81 18.63
N ALA A 128 -54.98 -4.61 19.63
CA ALA A 128 -54.26 -5.82 20.01
C ALA A 128 -54.37 -6.91 18.92
N GLN A 129 -55.53 -7.04 18.28
CA GLN A 129 -55.77 -7.94 17.15
C GLN A 129 -54.87 -7.58 15.94
N ASP A 130 -54.75 -6.29 15.60
CA ASP A 130 -53.87 -5.80 14.53
C ASP A 130 -52.38 -6.04 14.87
N GLU A 131 -51.97 -5.78 16.11
CA GLU A 131 -50.59 -6.04 16.56
C GLU A 131 -50.26 -7.54 16.54
N VAL A 132 -51.18 -8.42 16.94
CA VAL A 132 -51.01 -9.88 16.84
C VAL A 132 -50.87 -10.32 15.39
N GLN A 133 -51.67 -9.77 14.45
CA GLN A 133 -51.52 -10.04 13.02
C GLN A 133 -50.15 -9.58 12.50
N ARG A 134 -49.74 -8.35 12.86
CA ARG A 134 -48.44 -7.77 12.46
C ARG A 134 -47.26 -8.60 12.98
N LEU A 135 -47.32 -9.05 14.24
CA LEU A 135 -46.31 -9.91 14.84
C LEU A 135 -46.30 -11.32 14.21
N THR A 136 -47.46 -11.87 13.88
CA THR A 136 -47.58 -13.17 13.19
C THR A 136 -46.93 -13.12 11.80
N ALA A 137 -47.26 -12.11 11.00
CA ALA A 137 -46.65 -11.90 9.68
C ALA A 137 -45.13 -11.68 9.78
N THR A 138 -44.68 -10.93 10.79
CA THR A 138 -43.23 -10.72 11.06
C THR A 138 -42.53 -12.03 11.42
N LEU A 139 -43.15 -12.88 12.25
CA LEU A 139 -42.64 -14.19 12.64
C LEU A 139 -42.56 -15.15 11.44
N GLU A 140 -43.55 -15.14 10.56
CA GLU A 140 -43.58 -15.98 9.35
C GLU A 140 -42.50 -15.55 8.34
N ILE A 141 -42.34 -14.24 8.10
CA ILE A 141 -41.23 -13.69 7.30
C ILE A 141 -39.87 -14.08 7.90
N ALA A 142 -39.69 -13.96 9.22
CA ALA A 142 -38.44 -14.33 9.89
C ALA A 142 -38.17 -15.85 9.79
N SER A 143 -39.20 -16.68 9.94
CA SER A 143 -39.13 -18.14 9.81
C SER A 143 -38.73 -18.56 8.38
N GLN A 144 -39.38 -17.99 7.36
CA GLN A 144 -39.04 -18.27 5.96
C GLN A 144 -37.67 -17.72 5.57
N THR A 145 -37.26 -16.56 6.11
CA THR A 145 -35.90 -16.01 5.92
C THR A 145 -34.84 -16.93 6.52
N LYS A 146 -35.07 -17.44 7.74
CA LYS A 146 -34.19 -18.43 8.39
C LYS A 146 -34.10 -19.73 7.58
N LYS A 147 -35.21 -20.20 7.01
CA LYS A 147 -35.25 -21.37 6.12
C LYS A 147 -34.46 -21.14 4.83
N ASN A 148 -34.61 -19.97 4.19
CA ASN A 148 -33.84 -19.59 3.00
C ASN A 148 -32.33 -19.51 3.30
N ALA A 149 -31.94 -18.90 4.43
CA ALA A 149 -30.56 -18.81 4.85
C ALA A 149 -29.91 -20.19 5.06
N ALA A 150 -30.62 -21.13 5.68
CA ALA A 150 -30.14 -22.50 5.89
C ALA A 150 -29.94 -23.28 4.58
N ILE A 151 -30.77 -23.04 3.56
CA ILE A 151 -30.61 -23.62 2.21
C ILE A 151 -29.34 -23.07 1.57
N ILE A 152 -29.17 -21.74 1.57
CA ILE A 152 -27.97 -21.06 1.03
C ILE A 152 -26.70 -21.53 1.73
N GLU A 153 -26.74 -21.76 3.05
CA GLU A 153 -25.59 -22.27 3.81
C GLU A 153 -25.13 -23.66 3.34
N GLU A 154 -26.06 -24.58 3.05
CA GLU A 154 -25.70 -25.92 2.56
C GLU A 154 -25.37 -25.95 1.06
N GLU A 155 -25.92 -25.04 0.26
CA GLU A 155 -25.44 -24.78 -1.12
C GLU A 155 -24.00 -24.25 -1.11
N LEU A 156 -23.65 -23.34 -0.19
CA LEU A 156 -22.28 -22.86 0.00
C LEU A 156 -21.34 -23.96 0.52
N LYS A 157 -21.79 -24.84 1.44
CA LYS A 157 -20.99 -26.00 1.86
C LYS A 157 -20.80 -27.02 0.75
N THR A 158 -21.82 -27.32 -0.05
CA THR A 158 -21.71 -28.30 -1.15
C THR A 158 -20.87 -27.76 -2.32
N THR A 159 -20.96 -26.47 -2.64
CA THR A 159 -20.04 -25.82 -3.60
C THR A 159 -18.60 -25.77 -3.07
N LYS A 160 -18.37 -25.44 -1.80
CA LYS A 160 -17.05 -25.52 -1.16
C LYS A 160 -16.46 -26.95 -1.19
N ARG A 161 -17.25 -27.97 -0.86
CA ARG A 161 -16.84 -29.39 -0.99
C ARG A 161 -16.43 -29.74 -2.43
N LYS A 162 -17.21 -29.33 -3.44
CA LYS A 162 -16.89 -29.53 -4.86
C LYS A 162 -15.63 -28.77 -5.30
N MET A 163 -15.38 -27.57 -4.78
CA MET A 163 -14.18 -26.79 -5.08
C MET A 163 -12.93 -27.42 -4.46
N ASN A 164 -12.99 -27.84 -3.19
CA ASN A 164 -11.89 -28.55 -2.53
C ASN A 164 -11.51 -29.84 -3.27
N LEU A 165 -12.48 -30.64 -3.71
CA LEU A 165 -12.23 -31.85 -4.51
C LEU A 165 -11.51 -31.52 -5.84
N LYS A 166 -11.92 -30.45 -6.53
CA LYS A 166 -11.24 -30.00 -7.76
C LYS A 166 -9.82 -29.50 -7.52
N ILE A 167 -9.57 -28.82 -6.39
CA ILE A 167 -8.21 -28.40 -5.99
C ILE A 167 -7.35 -29.65 -5.78
N GLN A 168 -7.83 -30.63 -5.01
CA GLN A 168 -7.13 -31.89 -4.75
C GLN A 168 -6.87 -32.70 -6.03
N GLU A 169 -7.82 -32.73 -6.98
CA GLU A 169 -7.61 -33.33 -8.30
C GLU A 169 -6.51 -32.63 -9.11
N VAL A 170 -6.42 -31.29 -9.04
CA VAL A 170 -5.40 -30.52 -9.76
C VAL A 170 -4.03 -30.70 -9.11
N GLU A 171 -3.96 -30.73 -7.78
CA GLU A 171 -2.73 -31.04 -7.03
C GLU A 171 -2.21 -32.44 -7.35
N GLN A 172 -3.09 -33.45 -7.42
CA GLN A 172 -2.73 -34.81 -7.84
C GLN A 172 -2.25 -34.88 -9.29
N LYS A 173 -2.91 -34.17 -10.22
CA LYS A 173 -2.49 -34.09 -11.63
C LYS A 173 -1.14 -33.39 -11.78
N MET A 174 -0.91 -32.30 -11.05
CA MET A 174 0.38 -31.60 -11.02
C MET A 174 1.49 -32.51 -10.46
N MET A 175 1.26 -33.19 -9.33
CA MET A 175 2.26 -34.09 -8.71
C MET A 175 2.57 -35.31 -9.58
N THR A 176 1.58 -35.88 -10.27
CA THR A 176 1.82 -36.98 -11.20
C THR A 176 2.51 -36.53 -12.48
N GLN A 177 2.22 -35.33 -12.99
CA GLN A 177 2.92 -34.74 -14.13
C GLN A 177 4.39 -34.39 -13.80
N THR A 178 4.67 -33.72 -12.67
CA THR A 178 6.07 -33.39 -12.31
C THR A 178 6.90 -34.64 -12.04
N PHE A 179 6.30 -35.70 -11.49
CA PHE A 179 6.97 -37.01 -11.38
C PHE A 179 7.25 -37.63 -12.76
N GLN A 180 6.33 -37.54 -13.73
CA GLN A 180 6.57 -38.00 -15.11
C GLN A 180 7.69 -37.20 -15.80
N GLU A 181 7.70 -35.88 -15.65
CA GLU A 181 8.75 -34.99 -16.18
C GLU A 181 10.13 -35.29 -15.56
N GLN A 182 10.18 -35.53 -14.25
CA GLN A 182 11.42 -35.95 -13.56
C GLN A 182 11.92 -37.32 -14.04
N ASN A 183 11.04 -38.30 -14.27
CA ASN A 183 11.44 -39.59 -14.81
C ASN A 183 11.97 -39.47 -16.25
N LEU A 184 11.34 -38.66 -17.11
CA LEU A 184 11.83 -38.40 -18.48
C LEU A 184 13.22 -37.72 -18.49
N LEU A 185 13.46 -36.80 -17.55
CA LEU A 185 14.79 -36.19 -17.37
C LEU A 185 15.82 -37.20 -16.85
N LEU A 186 15.43 -38.10 -15.94
CA LEU A 186 16.28 -39.15 -15.42
C LEU A 186 16.64 -40.19 -16.51
N ASP A 187 15.68 -40.61 -17.33
CA ASP A 187 15.91 -41.52 -18.45
C ASP A 187 16.80 -40.88 -19.53
N ALA A 188 16.63 -39.57 -19.80
CA ALA A 188 17.52 -38.84 -20.69
C ALA A 188 18.97 -38.75 -20.13
N ALA A 189 19.12 -38.53 -18.83
CA ALA A 189 20.43 -38.54 -18.17
C ALA A 189 21.08 -39.93 -18.20
N HIS A 190 20.32 -40.98 -17.90
CA HIS A 190 20.78 -42.38 -18.03
C HIS A 190 21.20 -42.71 -19.46
N ALA A 191 20.48 -42.24 -20.48
CA ALA A 191 20.85 -42.41 -21.88
C ALA A 191 22.16 -41.69 -22.24
N SER A 192 22.37 -40.44 -21.78
CA SER A 192 23.64 -39.72 -21.98
C SER A 192 24.82 -40.46 -21.34
N ILE A 193 24.70 -40.82 -20.06
CA ILE A 193 25.73 -41.55 -19.31
C ILE A 193 26.03 -42.91 -19.96
N THR A 194 25.03 -43.60 -20.49
CA THR A 194 25.21 -44.88 -21.21
C THR A 194 25.97 -44.68 -22.52
N ASN A 195 25.66 -43.63 -23.29
CA ASN A 195 26.35 -43.30 -24.53
C ASN A 195 27.81 -42.87 -24.29
N GLU A 196 28.05 -42.08 -23.25
CA GLU A 196 29.40 -41.67 -22.81
C GLU A 196 30.21 -42.88 -22.36
N LEU A 197 29.64 -43.75 -21.51
CA LEU A 197 30.28 -44.98 -21.05
C LEU A 197 30.59 -45.93 -22.21
N GLN A 198 29.69 -46.08 -23.19
CA GLN A 198 29.95 -46.87 -24.39
C GLN A 198 31.05 -46.26 -25.26
N THR A 199 31.15 -44.92 -25.33
CA THR A 199 32.22 -44.22 -26.06
C THR A 199 33.58 -44.46 -25.40
N VAL A 200 33.67 -44.27 -24.08
CA VAL A 200 34.89 -44.56 -23.30
C VAL A 200 35.28 -46.05 -23.37
N GLN A 201 34.31 -46.96 -23.38
CA GLN A 201 34.57 -48.39 -23.57
C GLN A 201 35.08 -48.70 -24.98
N ASN A 202 34.57 -48.03 -26.02
CA ASN A 202 35.09 -48.15 -27.39
C ASN A 202 36.55 -47.65 -27.47
N GLU A 203 36.83 -46.45 -26.94
CA GLU A 203 38.19 -45.88 -26.86
C GLU A 203 39.15 -46.83 -26.11
N LYS A 204 38.72 -47.37 -24.96
CA LYS A 204 39.48 -48.37 -24.20
C LYS A 204 39.81 -49.61 -25.04
N THR A 205 38.89 -50.13 -25.84
CA THR A 205 39.19 -51.28 -26.73
C THR A 205 40.14 -50.92 -27.87
N GLN A 206 40.09 -49.70 -28.40
CA GLN A 206 41.07 -49.22 -29.38
C GLN A 206 42.46 -49.08 -28.76
N LEU A 207 42.57 -48.50 -27.56
CA LEU A 207 43.82 -48.38 -26.81
C LEU A 207 44.41 -49.74 -26.44
N GLN A 208 43.58 -50.73 -26.07
CA GLN A 208 44.03 -52.11 -25.86
C GLN A 208 44.61 -52.70 -27.15
N ALA A 209 43.94 -52.57 -28.29
CA ALA A 209 44.44 -53.06 -29.57
C ALA A 209 45.77 -52.38 -29.99
N HIS A 210 45.94 -51.09 -29.70
CA HIS A 210 47.22 -50.39 -29.89
C HIS A 210 48.33 -50.91 -28.95
N LEU A 211 48.01 -51.20 -27.69
CA LEU A 211 48.95 -51.79 -26.73
C LEU A 211 49.37 -53.21 -27.16
N ASP A 212 48.42 -54.06 -27.56
CA ASP A 212 48.68 -55.42 -28.05
C ASP A 212 49.53 -55.41 -29.32
N HIS A 213 49.30 -54.44 -30.22
CA HIS A 213 50.14 -54.22 -31.41
C HIS A 213 51.57 -53.80 -31.04
N LEU A 214 51.75 -52.86 -30.12
CA LEU A 214 53.07 -52.42 -29.66
C LEU A 214 53.83 -53.55 -28.94
N ILE A 215 53.13 -54.39 -28.18
CA ILE A 215 53.69 -55.61 -27.57
C ILE A 215 54.14 -56.60 -28.66
N LEU A 216 53.36 -56.77 -29.73
CA LEU A 216 53.75 -57.61 -30.87
C LEU A 216 55.00 -57.07 -31.59
N GLU A 217 55.08 -55.76 -31.86
CA GLU A 217 56.26 -55.14 -32.45
C GLU A 217 57.50 -55.27 -31.55
N HIS A 218 57.35 -55.03 -30.24
CA HIS A 218 58.43 -55.19 -29.27
C HIS A 218 58.97 -56.63 -29.23
N ASN A 219 58.08 -57.63 -29.20
CA ASN A 219 58.47 -59.04 -29.27
C ASN A 219 59.16 -59.40 -30.60
N GLN A 220 58.71 -58.85 -31.73
CA GLN A 220 59.44 -59.01 -33.00
C GLN A 220 60.83 -58.39 -32.97
N CYS A 221 61.02 -57.25 -32.30
CA CYS A 221 62.32 -56.61 -32.12
C CYS A 221 63.25 -57.44 -31.22
N ILE A 222 62.74 -58.01 -30.12
CA ILE A 222 63.47 -58.98 -29.27
C ILE A 222 63.89 -60.19 -30.10
N GLN A 223 62.98 -60.79 -30.87
CA GLN A 223 63.29 -61.96 -31.71
C GLN A 223 64.38 -61.65 -32.75
N LYS A 224 64.28 -60.50 -33.43
CA LYS A 224 65.31 -60.03 -34.38
C LYS A 224 66.68 -59.84 -33.71
N ALA A 225 66.71 -59.33 -32.47
CA ALA A 225 67.93 -59.17 -31.70
C ALA A 225 68.53 -60.52 -31.29
N GLN A 226 67.72 -61.45 -30.76
CA GLN A 226 68.17 -62.81 -30.41
C GLN A 226 68.67 -63.60 -31.62
N ASP A 227 68.04 -63.44 -32.79
CA ASP A 227 68.46 -64.14 -34.00
C ASP A 227 69.72 -63.51 -34.62
N ALA A 228 69.98 -62.22 -34.39
CA ALA A 228 71.28 -61.61 -34.66
C ALA A 228 72.36 -62.12 -33.69
N GLU A 229 72.05 -62.21 -32.39
CA GLU A 229 72.95 -62.74 -31.36
C GLU A 229 73.34 -64.21 -31.61
N LYS A 230 72.37 -65.07 -31.98
CA LYS A 230 72.65 -66.46 -32.39
C LYS A 230 73.57 -66.52 -33.61
N ARG A 231 73.40 -65.62 -34.59
CA ARG A 231 74.27 -65.55 -35.78
C ARG A 231 75.70 -65.13 -35.42
N THR A 232 75.87 -64.15 -34.52
CA THR A 232 77.22 -63.75 -34.07
C THR A 232 77.86 -64.80 -33.17
N ALA A 233 77.08 -65.54 -32.36
CA ALA A 233 77.56 -66.69 -31.59
C ALA A 233 78.06 -67.82 -32.50
N VAL A 234 77.29 -68.22 -33.52
CA VAL A 234 77.72 -69.23 -34.52
C VAL A 234 78.95 -68.77 -35.31
N GLN A 235 79.05 -67.48 -35.65
CA GLN A 235 80.27 -66.93 -36.26
C GLN A 235 81.48 -67.00 -35.31
N LYS A 236 81.29 -66.74 -34.00
CA LYS A 236 82.33 -66.86 -32.98
C LYS A 236 82.78 -68.32 -32.80
N GLU A 237 81.86 -69.27 -32.72
CA GLU A 237 82.17 -70.72 -32.66
C GLU A 237 82.91 -71.20 -33.91
N LEU A 238 82.54 -70.73 -35.10
CA LEU A 238 83.24 -71.06 -36.35
C LEU A 238 84.68 -70.52 -36.35
N LEU A 239 84.91 -69.32 -35.82
CA LEU A 239 86.25 -68.75 -35.65
C LEU A 239 87.06 -69.51 -34.59
N GLU A 240 86.46 -69.85 -33.45
CA GLU A 240 87.10 -70.63 -32.37
C GLU A 240 87.47 -72.05 -32.83
N SER A 241 86.58 -72.72 -33.58
CA SER A 241 86.84 -74.00 -34.23
C SER A 241 87.96 -73.91 -35.29
N THR A 242 87.98 -72.82 -36.07
CA THR A 242 89.06 -72.56 -37.03
C THR A 242 90.42 -72.38 -36.32
N ILE A 243 90.45 -71.64 -35.21
CA ILE A 243 91.64 -71.46 -34.37
C ILE A 243 92.07 -72.80 -33.74
N ALA A 244 91.13 -73.60 -33.23
CA ALA A 244 91.41 -74.91 -32.64
C ALA A 244 91.99 -75.89 -33.66
N ARG A 245 91.43 -75.95 -34.89
CA ARG A 245 91.98 -76.75 -35.99
C ARG A 245 93.40 -76.34 -36.34
N LEU A 246 93.67 -75.04 -36.50
CA LEU A 246 95.00 -74.51 -36.81
C LEU A 246 96.03 -74.81 -35.70
N ARG A 247 95.60 -74.85 -34.43
CA ARG A 247 96.44 -75.30 -33.31
C ARG A 247 96.74 -76.81 -33.38
N GLY A 248 95.72 -77.64 -33.65
CA GLY A 248 95.89 -79.09 -33.79
C GLY A 248 96.78 -79.48 -34.97
N GLU A 249 96.67 -78.77 -36.11
CA GLU A 249 97.55 -78.95 -37.27
C GLU A 249 99.01 -78.59 -36.95
N LEU A 250 99.22 -77.53 -36.17
CA LEU A 250 100.56 -77.15 -35.68
C LEU A 250 101.13 -78.18 -34.68
N GLU A 251 100.34 -78.65 -33.73
CA GLU A 251 100.74 -79.67 -32.74
C GLU A 251 101.05 -81.02 -33.41
N ALA A 252 100.25 -81.45 -34.38
CA ALA A 252 100.50 -82.66 -35.16
C ALA A 252 101.84 -82.59 -35.90
N SER A 253 102.14 -81.45 -36.56
CA SER A 253 103.42 -81.25 -37.24
C SER A 253 104.61 -81.23 -36.27
N MET A 254 104.45 -80.68 -35.05
CA MET A 254 105.48 -80.78 -34.00
C MET A 254 105.69 -82.23 -33.53
N GLN A 255 104.63 -83.02 -33.40
CA GLN A 255 104.70 -84.40 -32.94
C GLN A 255 105.28 -85.34 -34.03
N GLU A 256 104.95 -85.13 -35.31
CA GLU A 256 105.57 -85.82 -36.45
C GLU A 256 107.09 -85.58 -36.48
N LYS A 257 107.50 -84.32 -36.33
CA LYS A 257 108.91 -83.93 -36.19
C LYS A 257 109.59 -84.59 -34.99
N LYS A 258 108.86 -84.87 -33.90
CA LYS A 258 109.38 -85.59 -32.72
C LYS A 258 109.52 -87.09 -32.99
N SER A 259 108.54 -87.75 -33.61
CA SER A 259 108.64 -89.16 -33.96
C SER A 259 109.77 -89.46 -34.95
N LEU A 260 109.99 -88.60 -35.95
CA LEU A 260 111.12 -88.73 -36.89
C LEU A 260 112.49 -88.62 -36.19
N LEU A 261 112.55 -87.89 -35.07
CA LEU A 261 113.77 -87.77 -34.26
C LEU A 261 113.99 -89.02 -33.39
N GLU A 262 112.93 -89.57 -32.79
CA GLU A 262 112.97 -90.84 -32.04
C GLU A 262 113.26 -92.05 -32.96
N GLU A 263 112.77 -92.06 -34.19
CA GLU A 263 113.05 -93.08 -35.20
C GLU A 263 114.52 -93.05 -35.64
N LYS A 264 115.06 -91.84 -35.91
CA LYS A 264 116.49 -91.64 -36.17
C LYS A 264 117.36 -92.20 -35.04
N GLU A 265 116.96 -92.03 -33.78
CA GLU A 265 117.68 -92.62 -32.64
C GLU A 265 117.57 -94.15 -32.56
N ARG A 266 116.48 -94.76 -33.05
CA ARG A 266 116.35 -96.24 -33.09
C ARG A 266 117.30 -96.85 -34.10
N PHE A 267 117.33 -96.32 -35.33
CA PHE A 267 118.24 -96.80 -36.39
C PHE A 267 119.71 -96.74 -35.95
N GLN A 268 120.12 -95.72 -35.18
CA GLN A 268 121.48 -95.65 -34.64
C GLN A 268 121.81 -96.84 -33.73
N ARG A 269 120.91 -97.20 -32.81
CA ARG A 269 121.11 -98.30 -31.85
C ARG A 269 121.10 -99.68 -32.52
N GLU A 270 120.40 -99.82 -33.64
CA GLU A 270 120.30 -101.08 -34.38
C GLU A 270 121.58 -101.39 -35.18
N VAL A 271 122.32 -100.37 -35.63
CA VAL A 271 123.68 -100.53 -36.20
C VAL A 271 124.66 -101.05 -35.14
N ASP A 272 124.58 -100.52 -33.92
CA ASP A 272 125.46 -100.91 -32.81
C ASP A 272 125.25 -102.39 -32.41
N ILE A 273 123.99 -102.85 -32.36
CA ILE A 273 123.64 -104.24 -32.03
C ILE A 273 124.16 -105.24 -33.08
N ASN A 274 123.96 -104.96 -34.37
CA ASN A 274 124.38 -105.86 -35.45
C ASN A 274 125.91 -106.09 -35.49
N THR A 275 126.69 -105.14 -34.98
CA THR A 275 128.16 -105.25 -34.90
C THR A 275 128.62 -106.22 -33.80
N LEU A 276 127.82 -106.43 -32.75
CA LEU A 276 128.15 -107.37 -31.66
C LEU A 276 127.82 -108.82 -32.01
N THR A 277 126.70 -109.06 -32.70
CA THR A 277 126.23 -110.40 -33.08
C THR A 277 127.25 -111.20 -33.90
N HIS A 278 127.95 -110.53 -34.82
CA HIS A 278 128.91 -111.20 -35.72
C HIS A 278 130.11 -111.82 -34.99
N ASN A 279 130.57 -111.23 -33.88
CA ASN A 279 131.76 -111.69 -33.16
C ASN A 279 131.52 -112.93 -32.28
N LEU A 280 130.26 -113.17 -31.86
CA LEU A 280 129.88 -114.40 -31.16
C LEU A 280 129.84 -115.61 -32.09
N GLN A 281 129.34 -115.40 -33.31
CA GLN A 281 129.04 -116.44 -34.28
C GLN A 281 130.27 -117.29 -34.66
N THR A 282 131.47 -116.69 -34.72
CA THR A 282 132.72 -117.40 -35.05
C THR A 282 133.23 -118.31 -33.91
N LEU A 283 132.89 -118.03 -32.66
CA LEU A 283 133.33 -118.82 -31.49
C LEU A 283 132.36 -119.97 -31.15
N GLU A 284 131.11 -119.89 -31.59
CA GLU A 284 130.13 -120.97 -31.46
C GLU A 284 130.39 -122.13 -32.45
N GLU A 285 131.02 -121.85 -33.60
CA GLU A 285 131.32 -122.88 -34.61
C GLU A 285 132.44 -123.84 -34.18
N GLU A 286 133.48 -123.37 -33.47
CA GLU A 286 134.56 -124.25 -32.97
C GLU A 286 134.08 -125.19 -31.85
N ASN A 287 133.24 -124.69 -30.92
CA ASN A 287 132.73 -125.49 -29.81
C ASN A 287 131.80 -126.64 -30.27
N LYS A 288 131.23 -126.54 -31.47
CA LYS A 288 130.29 -127.52 -32.03
C LYS A 288 130.93 -128.89 -32.33
N HIS A 289 132.24 -128.94 -32.58
CA HIS A 289 132.93 -130.18 -32.99
C HIS A 289 133.22 -131.15 -31.83
N LEU A 290 133.22 -130.68 -30.57
CA LEU A 290 133.53 -131.52 -29.40
C LEU A 290 132.29 -132.23 -28.81
N ALA A 291 131.08 -131.86 -29.22
CA ALA A 291 129.83 -132.40 -28.68
C ALA A 291 129.55 -133.86 -29.10
N ASP A 292 130.01 -134.30 -30.27
CA ASP A 292 129.62 -135.59 -30.87
C ASP A 292 130.48 -136.79 -30.45
N GLN A 293 131.60 -136.62 -29.73
CA GLN A 293 132.53 -137.73 -29.42
C GLN A 293 133.04 -137.85 -27.97
N MET A 294 132.37 -137.24 -26.99
CA MET A 294 132.54 -137.60 -25.55
C MET A 294 131.37 -138.41 -24.99
N ALA A 295 130.84 -139.34 -25.81
CA ALA A 295 129.85 -140.32 -25.39
C ALA A 295 130.48 -141.49 -24.58
N SER A 296 131.18 -141.19 -23.48
CA SER A 296 131.76 -142.20 -22.58
C SER A 296 132.09 -141.67 -21.18
N LEU A 297 131.40 -142.19 -20.15
CA LEU A 297 131.67 -142.05 -18.70
C LEU A 297 131.46 -140.62 -18.13
N GLU A 298 130.48 -140.38 -17.25
CA GLU A 298 130.54 -140.46 -15.76
C GLU A 298 130.97 -139.13 -15.08
N LEU A 299 130.56 -138.76 -13.85
CA LEU A 299 129.45 -139.19 -12.98
C LEU A 299 129.26 -138.14 -11.83
N GLN A 300 128.07 -138.15 -11.23
CA GLN A 300 127.82 -137.89 -9.79
C GLN A 300 127.72 -136.46 -9.21
N GLN A 301 126.93 -136.45 -8.13
CA GLN A 301 126.80 -135.51 -7.00
C GLN A 301 126.22 -134.10 -7.29
N VAL A 302 125.04 -133.71 -6.78
CA VAL A 302 124.41 -133.79 -5.42
C VAL A 302 124.93 -132.69 -4.49
N THR A 303 124.14 -132.37 -3.45
CA THR A 303 124.47 -131.46 -2.31
C THR A 303 124.52 -129.97 -2.71
N SER A 304 124.21 -128.99 -1.84
CA SER A 304 123.72 -128.97 -0.45
C SER A 304 123.25 -127.53 -0.13
N ASP A 305 122.58 -127.19 0.97
CA ASP A 305 121.39 -127.70 1.68
C ASP A 305 121.06 -126.65 2.78
N TYR A 306 119.81 -126.63 3.28
CA TYR A 306 119.53 -126.49 4.73
C TYR A 306 119.92 -125.16 5.47
N HIS A 307 119.49 -124.89 6.72
CA HIS A 307 118.36 -125.45 7.48
C HIS A 307 117.70 -124.42 8.42
N GLY A 308 116.41 -124.64 8.69
CA GLY A 308 115.83 -124.57 10.05
C GLY A 308 115.85 -123.23 10.81
N LEU A 309 115.47 -123.19 12.09
CA LEU A 309 114.66 -124.08 12.95
C LEU A 309 114.19 -123.19 14.15
N ALA A 310 113.11 -123.42 14.91
CA ALA A 310 112.04 -124.41 14.86
C ALA A 310 110.76 -123.84 15.51
N GLN A 311 109.60 -124.25 15.00
CA GLN A 311 108.41 -124.71 15.74
C GLN A 311 108.24 -124.30 17.23
N GLN A 312 107.14 -123.59 17.51
CA GLN A 312 105.95 -124.22 18.13
C GLN A 312 104.72 -123.75 17.32
N LYS A 313 104.10 -124.60 16.48
CA LYS A 313 103.20 -125.75 16.75
C LYS A 313 101.83 -125.30 17.31
N VAL A 314 100.74 -125.38 16.52
CA VAL A 314 99.97 -126.59 16.10
C VAL A 314 98.99 -126.96 17.24
N GLU A 315 97.69 -127.10 16.98
CA GLU A 315 97.20 -128.31 16.30
C GLU A 315 96.11 -128.15 15.22
N LYS A 316 96.51 -128.47 13.98
CA LYS A 316 95.66 -129.09 12.96
C LYS A 316 96.30 -130.42 12.56
N VAL A 317 95.67 -131.53 12.96
CA VAL A 317 95.83 -132.87 12.38
C VAL A 317 94.51 -133.61 12.61
N LEU A 318 94.10 -134.62 11.84
CA LEU A 318 94.87 -135.47 10.93
C LEU A 318 94.13 -135.71 9.60
N GLY A 319 94.87 -136.13 8.58
CA GLY A 319 94.33 -136.69 7.35
C GLY A 319 95.41 -137.48 6.61
N LYS A 320 95.54 -138.78 6.93
CA LYS A 320 96.19 -139.85 6.13
C LYS A 320 96.33 -141.15 6.96
N ILE A 321 95.64 -142.21 6.53
CA ILE A 321 96.14 -143.60 6.53
C ILE A 321 95.75 -144.17 5.15
N THR A 322 96.53 -145.12 4.64
CA THR A 322 96.38 -145.70 3.30
C THR A 322 96.35 -147.21 3.40
N GLU A 323 95.26 -147.86 2.96
CA GLU A 323 95.12 -149.27 2.52
C GLU A 323 93.61 -149.57 2.34
N SER A 324 93.13 -150.33 1.34
CA SER A 324 93.79 -150.83 0.13
C SER A 324 92.74 -151.01 -1.01
N LYS A 325 93.21 -151.06 -2.27
CA LYS A 325 92.73 -151.93 -3.38
C LYS A 325 91.19 -151.96 -3.67
N ASN A 326 90.68 -151.67 -4.87
CA ASN A 326 91.27 -151.85 -6.21
C ASN A 326 90.65 -150.92 -7.29
N ARG A 327 91.08 -151.07 -8.55
CA ARG A 327 90.76 -150.20 -9.70
C ARG A 327 89.70 -150.80 -10.67
N LEU A 328 89.20 -149.91 -11.54
CA LEU A 328 88.31 -150.11 -12.70
C LEU A 328 88.50 -151.40 -13.52
N ALA A 329 87.40 -151.85 -14.17
CA ALA A 329 87.43 -152.56 -15.44
C ALA A 329 86.15 -152.27 -16.26
N TYR A 330 86.30 -152.14 -17.59
CA TYR A 330 85.23 -152.14 -18.60
C TYR A 330 85.63 -153.18 -19.65
N GLU A 331 84.69 -153.99 -20.12
CA GLU A 331 84.79 -154.73 -21.39
C GLU A 331 83.40 -155.18 -21.88
N ASN A 332 83.30 -155.55 -23.16
CA ASN A 332 82.07 -155.96 -23.85
C ASN A 332 81.93 -157.50 -23.98
N GLY A 333 80.70 -158.01 -24.21
CA GLY A 333 80.36 -159.44 -24.06
C GLY A 333 80.12 -160.28 -25.34
N LYS A 334 79.88 -161.61 -25.19
CA LYS A 334 79.47 -162.55 -26.28
C LYS A 334 78.81 -163.93 -25.87
N LEU A 335 77.46 -163.98 -25.78
CA LEU A 335 76.48 -165.05 -26.21
C LEU A 335 76.36 -166.55 -25.66
N GLN A 336 75.15 -166.95 -25.12
CA GLN A 336 74.34 -168.27 -25.14
C GLN A 336 74.60 -169.56 -24.24
N ILE A 337 73.75 -170.65 -24.04
CA ILE A 337 72.25 -170.89 -23.81
C ILE A 337 71.76 -172.42 -23.49
N LYS A 338 70.69 -172.64 -22.65
CA LYS A 338 69.59 -173.74 -22.50
C LYS A 338 69.73 -175.30 -22.09
N VAL A 339 68.85 -175.93 -21.19
CA VAL A 339 68.76 -177.40 -20.64
C VAL A 339 67.40 -177.96 -19.90
N LYS A 340 67.17 -179.28 -19.43
CA LYS A 340 65.85 -179.93 -18.86
C LYS A 340 65.75 -181.38 -18.09
N GLN A 341 64.94 -181.57 -16.96
CA GLN A 341 64.06 -182.70 -16.29
C GLN A 341 64.44 -184.10 -15.53
N LEU A 342 63.45 -184.88 -14.91
CA LEU A 342 63.51 -185.90 -13.72
C LEU A 342 62.55 -187.23 -13.66
N GLU A 343 61.99 -187.72 -12.47
CA GLU A 343 60.94 -188.82 -12.07
C GLU A 343 61.34 -190.36 -11.76
N GLU A 344 60.68 -191.43 -11.11
CA GLU A 344 59.59 -191.90 -10.09
C GLU A 344 59.53 -193.53 -9.90
N GLN A 345 58.84 -194.44 -9.07
CA GLN A 345 58.16 -194.67 -7.68
C GLN A 345 57.69 -196.21 -7.31
N VAL A 346 57.07 -196.59 -6.11
CA VAL A 346 56.12 -197.78 -5.68
C VAL A 346 56.52 -199.15 -4.87
N GLN A 347 55.68 -199.74 -3.91
CA GLN A 347 55.33 -201.24 -3.54
C GLN A 347 55.35 -201.89 -2.04
N SER A 348 54.49 -202.91 -1.62
CA SER A 348 54.64 -204.12 -0.61
C SER A 348 53.44 -204.68 0.33
N PHE A 349 53.36 -206.00 0.81
CA PHE A 349 52.46 -206.64 1.91
C PHE A 349 52.56 -208.23 2.27
N THR A 350 52.19 -208.77 3.51
CA THR A 350 51.90 -210.22 4.01
C THR A 350 51.48 -210.34 5.55
N ASP A 351 51.12 -211.42 6.36
CA ASP A 351 50.39 -212.78 6.38
C ASP A 351 50.27 -213.47 7.84
N THR A 352 49.42 -214.52 8.19
CA THR A 352 49.21 -215.17 9.58
C THR A 352 48.54 -216.62 9.76
N SER A 353 48.60 -217.36 10.94
CA SER A 353 47.86 -218.67 11.27
C SER A 353 47.80 -219.28 12.75
N LEU A 354 47.19 -220.51 12.97
CA LEU A 354 47.20 -221.56 14.11
C LEU A 354 46.14 -221.71 15.29
N GLN A 355 46.12 -222.86 16.07
CA GLN A 355 45.04 -223.40 17.01
C GLN A 355 45.46 -224.49 18.10
N ASN A 356 44.71 -224.78 19.23
CA ASN A 356 44.96 -225.92 20.21
C ASN A 356 43.82 -226.42 21.25
N ASP A 357 44.13 -227.29 22.26
CA ASP A 357 43.32 -228.13 23.24
C ASP A 357 42.17 -227.49 24.10
N HIS A 358 40.97 -228.11 24.22
CA HIS A 358 39.76 -227.27 24.39
C HIS A 358 38.48 -227.61 25.19
N LEU A 359 37.60 -228.56 24.80
CA LEU A 359 36.13 -228.38 25.00
C LEU A 359 35.64 -228.12 26.45
N ARG A 360 36.15 -228.83 27.47
CA ARG A 360 35.79 -228.56 28.89
C ARG A 360 36.35 -227.23 29.41
N LYS A 361 37.55 -226.82 28.97
CA LYS A 361 38.13 -225.49 29.28
C LYS A 361 37.33 -224.37 28.60
N MET A 362 36.94 -224.57 27.33
CA MET A 362 36.15 -223.62 26.56
C MET A 362 34.78 -223.36 27.20
N ASN A 363 34.08 -224.38 27.69
CA ASN A 363 32.76 -224.20 28.30
C ASN A 363 32.83 -223.34 29.60
N LYS A 364 33.85 -223.55 30.44
CA LYS A 364 34.08 -222.70 31.62
C LYS A 364 34.51 -221.27 31.23
N SER A 365 35.31 -221.12 30.17
CA SER A 365 35.69 -219.80 29.62
C SER A 365 34.48 -219.02 29.07
N LEU A 366 33.55 -219.69 28.38
CA LEU A 366 32.33 -219.09 27.87
C LEU A 366 31.43 -218.56 29.00
N GLN A 367 31.32 -219.30 30.11
CA GLN A 367 30.57 -218.84 31.29
C GLN A 367 31.19 -217.57 31.91
N THR A 368 32.52 -217.47 31.97
CA THR A 368 33.22 -216.25 32.41
C THR A 368 33.00 -215.08 31.43
N LYS A 369 33.10 -215.32 30.11
CA LYS A 369 32.85 -214.31 29.08
C LYS A 369 31.42 -213.77 29.13
N TYR A 370 30.42 -214.63 29.38
CA TYR A 370 29.02 -214.20 29.52
C TYR A 370 28.82 -213.24 30.72
N ALA A 371 29.42 -213.55 31.87
CA ALA A 371 29.40 -212.66 33.03
C ALA A 371 30.12 -211.32 32.75
N GLN A 372 31.25 -211.36 32.04
CA GLN A 372 32.01 -210.17 31.65
C GLN A 372 31.20 -209.27 30.68
N VAL A 373 30.56 -209.85 29.66
CA VAL A 373 29.67 -209.12 28.73
C VAL A 373 28.48 -208.50 29.47
N LYS A 374 27.87 -209.21 30.44
CA LYS A 374 26.79 -208.64 31.27
C LYS A 374 27.25 -207.45 32.10
N SER A 375 28.48 -207.47 32.64
CA SER A 375 29.08 -206.32 33.34
C SER A 375 29.37 -205.15 32.41
N ILE A 376 29.84 -205.41 31.18
CA ILE A 376 30.09 -204.38 30.17
C ILE A 376 28.77 -203.71 29.73
N LEU A 377 27.70 -204.49 29.54
CA LEU A 377 26.40 -203.98 29.12
C LEU A 377 25.78 -203.02 30.15
N GLU A 378 25.77 -203.37 31.43
CA GLU A 378 25.26 -202.46 32.47
C GLU A 378 26.15 -201.23 32.67
N ARG A 379 27.48 -201.37 32.59
CA ARG A 379 28.40 -200.21 32.61
C ARG A 379 28.12 -199.25 31.45
N SER A 380 27.99 -199.77 30.23
CA SER A 380 27.66 -198.99 29.03
C SER A 380 26.30 -198.29 29.15
N LYS A 381 25.30 -198.95 29.75
CA LYS A 381 23.98 -198.39 30.04
C LYS A 381 24.01 -197.28 31.10
N GLU A 382 24.85 -197.40 32.13
CA GLU A 382 25.11 -196.28 33.05
C GLU A 382 25.86 -195.12 32.39
N GLU A 383 26.88 -195.40 31.57
CA GLU A 383 27.64 -194.39 30.82
C GLU A 383 26.74 -193.63 29.83
N LEU A 384 25.83 -194.32 29.16
CA LEU A 384 24.80 -193.71 28.32
C LEU A 384 23.85 -192.84 29.16
N SER A 385 23.44 -193.29 30.35
CA SER A 385 22.60 -192.50 31.26
C SER A 385 23.31 -191.24 31.77
N ARG A 386 24.60 -191.34 32.11
CA ARG A 386 25.47 -190.19 32.47
C ARG A 386 25.57 -189.22 31.29
N THR A 387 25.87 -189.73 30.09
CA THR A 387 26.00 -188.93 28.86
C THR A 387 24.70 -188.20 28.51
N VAL A 388 23.54 -188.86 28.61
CA VAL A 388 22.22 -188.25 28.39
C VAL A 388 21.93 -187.17 29.45
N LYS A 389 22.29 -187.39 30.72
CA LYS A 389 22.16 -186.37 31.78
C LYS A 389 23.05 -185.15 31.49
N CYS A 390 24.31 -185.35 31.13
CA CYS A 390 25.24 -184.28 30.75
C CYS A 390 24.74 -183.49 29.52
N ARG A 391 24.31 -184.19 28.46
CA ARG A 391 23.72 -183.55 27.27
C ARG A 391 22.48 -182.75 27.61
N ASN A 392 21.58 -183.29 28.42
CA ASN A 392 20.35 -182.60 28.81
C ASN A 392 20.61 -181.42 29.76
N ALA A 393 21.70 -181.42 30.53
CA ALA A 393 22.16 -180.25 31.27
C ALA A 393 22.73 -179.17 30.33
N ALA A 394 23.63 -179.55 29.42
CA ALA A 394 24.20 -178.63 28.42
C ALA A 394 23.13 -178.02 27.49
N LEU A 395 22.06 -178.76 27.16
CA LEU A 395 20.91 -178.21 26.41
C LEU A 395 20.13 -177.17 27.22
N LYS A 396 19.92 -177.39 28.52
CA LYS A 396 19.29 -176.38 29.40
C LYS A 396 20.16 -175.14 29.58
N GLU A 397 21.46 -175.32 29.69
CA GLU A 397 22.44 -174.23 29.78
C GLU A 397 22.52 -173.43 28.47
N SER A 398 22.58 -174.12 27.32
CA SER A 398 22.50 -173.50 25.99
C SER A 398 21.19 -172.73 25.77
N GLN A 399 20.05 -173.28 26.19
CA GLN A 399 18.77 -172.56 26.12
C GLN A 399 18.73 -171.34 27.06
N LYS A 400 19.23 -171.45 28.29
CA LYS A 400 19.36 -170.29 29.20
C LYS A 400 20.27 -169.23 28.60
N LEU A 401 21.41 -169.60 28.01
CA LEU A 401 22.32 -168.67 27.35
C LEU A 401 21.67 -167.98 26.14
N LYS A 402 20.75 -168.65 25.42
CA LYS A 402 19.93 -168.04 24.37
C LYS A 402 18.94 -167.03 24.95
N GLU A 403 18.25 -167.36 26.03
CA GLU A 403 17.32 -166.46 26.73
C GLU A 403 18.05 -165.23 27.33
N ASP A 404 19.23 -165.43 27.94
CA ASP A 404 20.12 -164.37 28.43
C ASP A 404 20.64 -163.48 27.28
N LEU A 405 20.96 -164.07 26.12
CA LEU A 405 21.43 -163.34 24.92
C LEU A 405 20.32 -162.54 24.25
N GLU A 406 19.12 -163.11 24.08
CA GLU A 406 17.93 -162.38 23.63
C GLU A 406 17.65 -161.21 24.57
N ALA A 407 17.74 -161.42 25.89
CA ALA A 407 17.60 -160.35 26.87
C ALA A 407 18.74 -159.31 26.83
N VAL A 408 19.92 -159.60 26.30
CA VAL A 408 20.98 -158.60 26.01
C VAL A 408 20.64 -157.84 24.72
N GLU A 409 20.33 -158.53 23.63
CA GLU A 409 19.97 -157.93 22.35
C GLU A 409 18.78 -156.97 22.49
N ASP A 410 17.75 -157.38 23.23
CA ASP A 410 16.55 -156.58 23.51
C ASP A 410 16.85 -155.35 24.40
N ARG A 411 17.92 -155.39 25.23
CA ARG A 411 18.41 -154.22 25.98
C ARG A 411 19.24 -153.27 25.11
N GLU A 412 20.12 -153.79 24.25
CA GLU A 412 20.91 -152.95 23.34
C GLU A 412 20.02 -152.33 22.25
N ASN A 413 19.03 -153.05 21.72
CA ASN A 413 18.02 -152.49 20.81
C ASN A 413 17.22 -151.34 21.45
N LYS A 414 16.85 -151.46 22.74
CA LYS A 414 16.18 -150.37 23.48
C LYS A 414 17.10 -149.18 23.73
N LYS A 415 18.39 -149.40 24.01
CA LYS A 415 19.41 -148.33 24.09
C LYS A 415 19.60 -147.64 22.74
N VAL A 416 19.78 -148.40 21.65
CA VAL A 416 19.94 -147.87 20.29
C VAL A 416 18.72 -147.07 19.86
N GLY A 417 17.50 -147.56 20.10
CA GLY A 417 16.27 -146.80 19.85
C GLY A 417 16.17 -145.52 20.68
N ASN A 418 16.66 -145.52 21.93
CA ASN A 418 16.72 -144.31 22.76
C ASN A 418 17.78 -143.31 22.26
N PHE A 419 18.98 -143.76 21.88
CA PHE A 419 20.00 -142.90 21.29
C PHE A 419 19.59 -142.35 19.92
N GLN A 420 18.89 -143.14 19.09
CA GLN A 420 18.31 -142.68 17.83
C GLN A 420 17.25 -141.60 18.07
N ARG A 421 16.40 -141.75 19.09
CA ARG A 421 15.41 -140.74 19.47
C ARG A 421 16.09 -139.46 19.98
N GLN A 422 17.05 -139.56 20.90
CA GLN A 422 17.83 -138.42 21.39
C GLN A 422 18.60 -137.71 20.27
N LEU A 423 19.11 -138.45 19.28
CA LEU A 423 19.76 -137.86 18.10
C LEU A 423 18.76 -137.20 17.15
N ALA A 424 17.52 -137.67 17.08
CA ALA A 424 16.45 -137.01 16.32
C ALA A 424 15.97 -135.73 17.02
N GLU A 425 15.71 -135.80 18.33
CA GLU A 425 15.38 -134.66 19.20
C GLU A 425 16.46 -133.58 19.12
N ALA A 426 17.74 -133.94 19.29
CA ALA A 426 18.86 -133.02 19.16
C ALA A 426 19.04 -132.45 17.74
N LYS A 427 18.65 -133.18 16.68
CA LYS A 427 18.63 -132.64 15.31
C LYS A 427 17.49 -131.65 15.12
N GLU A 428 16.31 -131.93 15.64
CA GLU A 428 15.16 -131.03 15.61
C GLU A 428 15.48 -129.72 16.36
N ASP A 429 16.11 -129.80 17.52
CA ASP A 429 16.54 -128.64 18.29
C ASP A 429 17.68 -127.86 17.61
N ASN A 430 18.62 -128.53 16.95
CA ASN A 430 19.60 -127.85 16.09
C ASN A 430 18.93 -127.12 14.91
N CYS A 431 17.87 -127.69 14.31
CA CYS A 431 17.07 -126.99 13.29
C CYS A 431 16.32 -125.77 13.86
N LYS A 432 15.73 -125.88 15.06
CA LYS A 432 15.11 -124.74 15.77
C LYS A 432 16.14 -123.63 16.05
N VAL A 433 17.32 -123.99 16.56
CA VAL A 433 18.43 -123.04 16.80
C VAL A 433 18.89 -122.39 15.50
N THR A 434 19.01 -123.15 14.40
CA THR A 434 19.37 -122.61 13.08
C THR A 434 18.34 -121.57 12.61
N ILE A 435 17.04 -121.91 12.66
CA ILE A 435 15.95 -121.00 12.30
C ILE A 435 15.92 -119.76 13.22
N MET A 436 16.21 -119.92 14.52
CA MET A 436 16.33 -118.79 15.45
C MET A 436 17.52 -117.88 15.09
N LEU A 437 18.68 -118.44 14.74
CA LEU A 437 19.86 -117.67 14.31
C LEU A 437 19.59 -116.93 12.99
N GLU A 438 18.96 -117.57 12.01
CA GLU A 438 18.55 -116.92 10.75
C GLU A 438 17.59 -115.75 11.00
N ASN A 439 16.60 -115.92 11.88
CA ASN A 439 15.69 -114.85 12.26
C ASN A 439 16.40 -113.70 13.02
N VAL A 440 17.36 -114.01 13.90
CA VAL A 440 18.17 -113.00 14.59
C VAL A 440 19.07 -112.24 13.62
N LEU A 441 19.71 -112.92 12.66
CA LEU A 441 20.54 -112.29 11.62
C LEU A 441 19.70 -111.42 10.67
N ALA A 442 18.52 -111.89 10.26
CA ALA A 442 17.58 -111.11 9.44
C ALA A 442 17.04 -109.89 10.21
N SER A 443 16.81 -110.02 11.52
CA SER A 443 16.44 -108.90 12.40
C SER A 443 17.58 -107.90 12.54
N HIS A 444 18.81 -108.36 12.78
CA HIS A 444 20.01 -107.51 12.85
C HIS A 444 20.24 -106.76 11.53
N SER A 445 20.14 -107.42 10.39
CA SER A 445 20.28 -106.78 9.06
C SER A 445 19.21 -105.69 8.84
N LYS A 446 17.95 -105.95 9.20
CA LYS A 446 16.86 -104.94 9.16
C LYS A 446 17.12 -103.76 10.10
N MET A 447 17.60 -104.03 11.31
CA MET A 447 17.94 -103.02 12.31
C MET A 447 19.13 -102.15 11.88
N GLN A 448 20.17 -102.77 11.30
CA GLN A 448 21.31 -102.07 10.72
C GLN A 448 20.86 -101.16 9.56
N GLY A 449 20.09 -101.68 8.61
CA GLY A 449 19.55 -100.88 7.49
C GLY A 449 18.54 -99.79 7.92
N ALA A 450 18.00 -99.87 9.14
CA ALA A 450 17.23 -98.78 9.75
C ALA A 450 18.14 -97.74 10.42
N LEU A 451 19.19 -98.19 11.13
CA LEU A 451 20.20 -97.34 11.77
C LEU A 451 20.96 -96.50 10.73
N GLU A 452 21.38 -97.11 9.62
CA GLU A 452 22.04 -96.42 8.48
C GLU A 452 21.14 -95.32 7.90
N LYS A 453 19.83 -95.57 7.75
CA LYS A 453 18.87 -94.55 7.29
C LYS A 453 18.71 -93.40 8.29
N VAL A 454 18.64 -93.70 9.58
CA VAL A 454 18.59 -92.68 10.64
C VAL A 454 19.87 -91.85 10.64
N GLN A 455 21.04 -92.47 10.48
CA GLN A 455 22.32 -91.78 10.42
C GLN A 455 22.44 -90.85 9.19
N ILE A 456 21.93 -91.29 8.02
CA ILE A 456 21.86 -90.46 6.81
C ILE A 456 20.92 -89.25 7.01
N GLU A 457 19.71 -89.46 7.55
CA GLU A 457 18.76 -88.36 7.80
C GLU A 457 19.28 -87.39 8.87
N LEU A 458 19.97 -87.87 9.91
CA LEU A 458 20.65 -87.02 10.90
C LEU A 458 21.72 -86.14 10.23
N GLY A 459 22.62 -86.72 9.43
CA GLY A 459 23.62 -85.94 8.68
C GLY A 459 23.00 -84.93 7.70
N ARG A 460 21.84 -85.26 7.12
CA ARG A 460 21.05 -84.32 6.29
C ARG A 460 20.49 -83.17 7.13
N ARG A 461 19.96 -83.45 8.33
CA ARG A 461 19.45 -82.43 9.27
C ARG A 461 20.57 -81.54 9.81
N ASP A 462 21.73 -82.08 10.15
CA ASP A 462 22.89 -81.28 10.58
C ASP A 462 23.35 -80.32 9.47
N SER A 463 23.32 -80.78 8.22
CA SER A 463 23.60 -79.95 7.04
C SER A 463 22.54 -78.85 6.82
N GLU A 464 21.26 -79.17 6.99
CA GLU A 464 20.12 -78.24 6.93
C GLU A 464 20.23 -77.17 8.04
N ILE A 465 20.53 -77.58 9.27
CA ILE A 465 20.76 -76.71 10.43
C ILE A 465 22.00 -75.82 10.23
N ALA A 466 23.07 -76.32 9.62
CA ALA A 466 24.25 -75.52 9.29
C ALA A 466 23.94 -74.45 8.23
N GLY A 467 23.13 -74.79 7.22
CA GLY A 467 22.60 -73.84 6.23
C GLY A 467 21.77 -72.73 6.88
N LEU A 468 20.77 -73.11 7.69
CA LEU A 468 19.89 -72.15 8.39
C LEU A 468 20.65 -71.26 9.38
N LYS A 469 21.69 -71.78 10.07
CA LYS A 469 22.57 -70.96 10.91
C LYS A 469 23.31 -69.90 10.08
N LYS A 470 23.89 -70.28 8.94
CA LYS A 470 24.59 -69.36 8.03
C LYS A 470 23.64 -68.29 7.45
N GLU A 471 22.42 -68.68 7.09
CA GLU A 471 21.40 -67.76 6.60
C GLU A 471 20.96 -66.76 7.68
N ARG A 472 20.68 -67.24 8.90
CA ARG A 472 20.41 -66.40 10.08
C ARG A 472 21.55 -65.39 10.30
N ASP A 473 22.80 -65.82 10.22
CA ASP A 473 23.95 -64.95 10.49
C ASP A 473 24.14 -63.87 9.40
N LEU A 474 23.86 -64.19 8.13
CA LEU A 474 23.78 -63.21 7.05
C LEU A 474 22.61 -62.23 7.23
N ASN A 475 21.44 -62.73 7.64
CA ASN A 475 20.28 -61.89 7.91
C ASN A 475 20.51 -60.97 9.13
N GLN A 476 21.19 -61.44 10.18
CA GLN A 476 21.58 -60.61 11.33
C GLN A 476 22.53 -59.48 10.92
N GLN A 477 23.52 -59.76 10.06
CA GLN A 477 24.40 -58.72 9.48
C GLN A 477 23.63 -57.73 8.60
N ARG A 478 22.57 -58.16 7.92
CA ARG A 478 21.70 -57.27 7.13
C ARG A 478 20.83 -56.38 8.03
N VAL A 479 20.29 -56.92 9.12
CA VAL A 479 19.56 -56.15 10.15
C VAL A 479 20.47 -55.09 10.75
N GLN A 480 21.69 -55.44 11.19
CA GLN A 480 22.66 -54.50 11.76
C GLN A 480 23.05 -53.34 10.82
N LYS A 481 23.06 -53.57 9.50
CA LYS A 481 23.27 -52.50 8.51
C LYS A 481 22.06 -51.57 8.42
N LEU A 482 20.85 -52.14 8.36
CA LEU A 482 19.61 -51.35 8.32
C LEU A 482 19.38 -50.56 9.62
N GLU A 483 19.75 -51.11 10.77
CA GLU A 483 19.77 -50.40 12.06
C GLU A 483 20.72 -49.19 12.00
N ALA A 484 21.97 -49.38 11.57
CA ALA A 484 22.94 -48.28 11.42
C ALA A 484 22.56 -47.24 10.35
N GLU A 485 21.87 -47.64 9.28
CA GLU A 485 21.28 -46.73 8.28
C GLU A 485 20.14 -45.91 8.89
N VAL A 486 19.25 -46.53 9.67
CA VAL A 486 18.16 -45.85 10.40
C VAL A 486 18.73 -44.86 11.42
N ASP A 487 19.74 -45.23 12.21
CA ASP A 487 20.42 -44.34 13.15
C ASP A 487 21.06 -43.14 12.43
N GLN A 488 21.68 -43.35 11.26
CA GLN A 488 22.22 -42.27 10.43
C GLN A 488 21.11 -41.33 9.93
N TRP A 489 19.95 -41.86 9.53
CA TRP A 489 18.83 -41.02 9.09
C TRP A 489 18.17 -40.27 10.23
N GLN A 490 18.07 -40.86 11.43
CA GLN A 490 17.61 -40.15 12.65
C GLN A 490 18.57 -39.02 13.04
N ALA A 491 19.89 -39.26 13.01
CA ALA A 491 20.88 -38.22 13.28
C ALA A 491 20.82 -37.08 12.25
N ARG A 492 20.60 -37.38 10.95
CA ARG A 492 20.36 -36.35 9.92
C ARG A 492 19.06 -35.58 10.16
N MET A 493 17.99 -36.26 10.59
CA MET A 493 16.70 -35.65 10.89
C MET A 493 16.83 -34.62 12.02
N LEU A 494 17.47 -35.00 13.14
CA LEU A 494 17.75 -34.10 14.26
C LEU A 494 18.55 -32.87 13.84
N VAL A 495 19.60 -33.03 13.02
CA VAL A 495 20.39 -31.90 12.52
C VAL A 495 19.57 -30.96 11.62
N MET A 496 18.66 -31.48 10.80
CA MET A 496 17.74 -30.65 10.01
C MET A 496 16.67 -29.99 10.87
N GLU A 497 16.17 -30.65 11.92
CA GLU A 497 15.24 -30.07 12.89
C GLU A 497 15.90 -28.93 13.68
N ASP A 498 17.12 -29.10 14.18
CA ASP A 498 17.90 -28.06 14.85
C ASP A 498 18.18 -26.86 13.92
N GLN A 499 18.55 -27.12 12.65
CA GLN A 499 18.72 -26.08 11.64
C GLN A 499 17.41 -25.31 11.42
N HIS A 500 16.31 -26.01 11.15
CA HIS A 500 15.02 -25.38 10.90
C HIS A 500 14.47 -24.63 12.12
N ASN A 501 14.68 -25.15 13.33
CA ASN A 501 14.37 -24.46 14.58
C ASN A 501 15.18 -23.16 14.71
N SER A 502 16.48 -23.17 14.37
CA SER A 502 17.31 -21.96 14.39
C SER A 502 16.89 -20.93 13.34
N GLU A 503 16.48 -21.37 12.14
CA GLU A 503 15.90 -20.51 11.11
C GLU A 503 14.60 -19.88 11.58
N ILE A 504 13.66 -20.68 12.10
CA ILE A 504 12.40 -20.22 12.69
C ILE A 504 12.66 -19.21 13.80
N GLU A 505 13.59 -19.48 14.72
CA GLU A 505 13.90 -18.57 15.82
C GLU A 505 14.50 -17.24 15.29
N SER A 506 15.33 -17.29 14.25
CA SER A 506 15.87 -16.09 13.60
C SER A 506 14.77 -15.25 12.92
N LEU A 507 13.82 -15.90 12.25
CA LEU A 507 12.68 -15.27 11.60
C LEU A 507 11.69 -14.71 12.63
N GLN A 508 11.47 -15.39 13.75
CA GLN A 508 10.68 -14.89 14.87
C GLN A 508 11.32 -13.66 15.53
N LYS A 509 12.66 -13.65 15.70
CA LYS A 509 13.41 -12.48 16.18
C LYS A 509 13.28 -11.30 15.21
N ALA A 510 13.48 -11.52 13.91
CA ALA A 510 13.32 -10.48 12.87
C ALA A 510 11.88 -9.93 12.81
N LEU A 511 10.87 -10.81 12.89
CA LEU A 511 9.45 -10.42 12.96
C LEU A 511 9.12 -9.66 14.25
N GLY A 512 9.76 -10.00 15.37
CA GLY A 512 9.66 -9.28 16.64
C GLY A 512 10.18 -7.84 16.53
N VAL A 513 11.36 -7.66 15.95
CA VAL A 513 11.95 -6.33 15.66
C VAL A 513 11.04 -5.54 14.72
N ALA A 514 10.61 -6.13 13.60
CA ALA A 514 9.72 -5.46 12.65
C ALA A 514 8.36 -5.07 13.26
N ARG A 515 7.81 -5.87 14.18
CA ARG A 515 6.59 -5.50 14.94
C ARG A 515 6.82 -4.33 15.89
N GLU A 516 7.95 -4.32 16.59
CA GLU A 516 8.31 -3.22 17.50
C GLU A 516 8.63 -1.92 16.75
N ASP A 517 9.28 -1.98 15.58
CA ASP A 517 9.52 -0.81 14.74
C ASP A 517 8.23 -0.30 14.08
N ASN A 518 7.31 -1.18 13.66
CA ASN A 518 5.96 -0.77 13.26
C ASN A 518 5.19 -0.12 14.42
N ARG A 519 5.37 -0.57 15.67
CA ARG A 519 4.77 0.05 16.86
C ARG A 519 5.33 1.44 17.12
N LYS A 520 6.65 1.65 16.98
CA LYS A 520 7.30 2.97 17.03
C LYS A 520 6.81 3.89 15.92
N LEU A 521 6.68 3.38 14.70
CA LEU A 521 6.17 4.13 13.55
C LEU A 521 4.71 4.56 13.78
N ALA A 522 3.86 3.67 14.27
CA ALA A 522 2.48 3.99 14.64
C ALA A 522 2.42 5.07 15.73
N MET A 523 3.25 4.98 16.78
CA MET A 523 3.37 6.03 17.81
C MET A 523 3.86 7.37 17.24
N SER A 524 4.80 7.35 16.28
CA SER A 524 5.30 8.56 15.62
C SER A 524 4.25 9.21 14.72
N LEU A 525 3.46 8.41 14.01
CA LEU A 525 2.32 8.87 13.22
C LEU A 525 1.19 9.43 14.11
N GLU A 526 0.88 8.78 15.22
CA GLU A 526 -0.06 9.25 16.25
C GLU A 526 0.38 10.61 16.80
N GLN A 527 1.66 10.76 17.18
CA GLN A 527 2.23 12.04 17.61
C GLN A 527 2.18 13.11 16.51
N ALA A 528 2.52 12.77 15.27
CA ALA A 528 2.44 13.69 14.14
C ALA A 528 1.00 14.18 13.92
N LEU A 529 0.01 13.28 13.93
CA LEU A 529 -1.41 13.61 13.83
C LEU A 529 -1.88 14.49 14.99
N GLN A 530 -1.47 14.21 16.22
CA GLN A 530 -1.77 15.06 17.38
C GLN A 530 -1.18 16.47 17.24
N THR A 531 0.08 16.60 16.77
CA THR A 531 0.67 17.92 16.50
C THR A 531 -0.03 18.65 15.35
N ASN A 532 -0.43 17.94 14.29
CA ASN A 532 -1.15 18.52 13.15
C ASN A 532 -2.54 19.03 13.56
N ASN A 533 -3.29 18.24 14.34
CA ASN A 533 -4.57 18.67 14.91
C ASN A 533 -4.40 19.91 15.79
N HIS A 534 -3.35 19.97 16.63
CA HIS A 534 -3.07 21.15 17.45
C HIS A 534 -2.68 22.39 16.63
N LEU A 535 -1.99 22.21 15.50
CA LEU A 535 -1.70 23.29 14.55
C LEU A 535 -2.96 23.73 13.79
N GLN A 536 -3.86 22.81 13.43
CA GLN A 536 -5.15 23.13 12.82
C GLN A 536 -5.99 23.98 13.78
N THR A 537 -6.20 23.56 15.03
CA THR A 537 -6.96 24.37 16.02
C THR A 537 -6.35 25.76 16.26
N LYS A 538 -5.01 25.90 16.12
CA LYS A 538 -4.35 27.21 16.14
C LYS A 538 -4.61 28.04 14.88
N LEU A 539 -4.63 27.41 13.71
CA LEU A 539 -4.97 28.06 12.45
C LEU A 539 -6.44 28.53 12.45
N ASP A 540 -7.36 27.66 12.86
CA ASP A 540 -8.79 27.95 13.02
C ASP A 540 -8.98 29.17 13.92
N HIS A 541 -8.34 29.20 15.09
CA HIS A 541 -8.43 30.33 16.02
C HIS A 541 -7.78 31.62 15.48
N ILE A 542 -6.71 31.53 14.68
CA ILE A 542 -6.13 32.69 14.01
C ILE A 542 -7.05 33.20 12.89
N GLN A 543 -7.79 32.32 12.20
CA GLN A 543 -8.85 32.72 11.27
C GLN A 543 -10.00 33.42 11.99
N GLU A 544 -10.51 32.88 13.10
CA GLU A 544 -11.53 33.56 13.92
C GLU A 544 -11.07 34.97 14.36
N GLN A 545 -9.82 35.11 14.81
CA GLN A 545 -9.26 36.42 15.17
C GLN A 545 -9.12 37.35 13.97
N LEU A 546 -8.74 36.83 12.80
CA LEU A 546 -8.62 37.62 11.57
C LEU A 546 -9.99 38.09 11.07
N GLU A 547 -10.99 37.21 11.05
CA GLU A 547 -12.38 37.53 10.68
C GLU A 547 -12.99 38.55 11.66
N SER A 548 -12.73 38.39 12.96
CA SER A 548 -13.12 39.37 13.98
C SER A 548 -12.48 40.74 13.75
N LYS A 549 -11.19 40.79 13.39
CA LYS A 549 -10.48 42.05 13.09
C LYS A 549 -10.89 42.67 11.74
N GLU A 550 -11.24 41.85 10.75
CA GLU A 550 -11.76 42.30 9.48
C GLU A 550 -13.16 42.92 9.65
N LEU A 551 -14.01 42.31 10.49
CA LEU A 551 -15.31 42.87 10.89
C LEU A 551 -15.16 44.17 11.70
N GLU A 552 -14.21 44.24 12.63
CA GLU A 552 -13.89 45.48 13.36
C GLU A 552 -13.41 46.59 12.41
N ARG A 553 -12.57 46.26 11.42
CA ARG A 553 -12.14 47.18 10.37
C ARG A 553 -13.31 47.69 9.52
N GLN A 554 -14.25 46.82 9.14
CA GLN A 554 -15.46 47.19 8.40
C GLN A 554 -16.39 48.09 9.23
N ASN A 555 -16.54 47.82 10.52
CA ASN A 555 -17.30 48.68 11.44
C ASN A 555 -16.64 50.06 11.61
N LEU A 556 -15.32 50.13 11.68
CA LEU A 556 -14.58 51.40 11.76
C LEU A 556 -14.64 52.20 10.45
N GLU A 557 -14.54 51.54 9.29
CA GLU A 557 -14.67 52.23 7.98
C GLU A 557 -16.10 52.76 7.80
N THR A 558 -17.13 51.96 8.06
CA THR A 558 -18.53 52.42 7.97
C THR A 558 -18.91 53.47 9.01
N PHE A 559 -18.24 53.50 10.18
CA PHE A 559 -18.36 54.62 11.12
C PHE A 559 -17.67 55.88 10.59
N LYS A 560 -16.46 55.77 10.03
CA LYS A 560 -15.72 56.86 9.40
C LYS A 560 -16.50 57.46 8.21
N ASP A 561 -17.11 56.63 7.36
CA ASP A 561 -17.93 57.07 6.24
C ASP A 561 -19.13 57.89 6.72
N ARG A 562 -19.82 57.44 7.78
CA ARG A 562 -20.90 58.23 8.43
C ARG A 562 -20.38 59.55 8.97
N MET A 563 -19.27 59.55 9.72
CA MET A 563 -18.67 60.78 10.24
C MET A 563 -18.30 61.77 9.12
N THR A 564 -17.85 61.27 7.95
CA THR A 564 -17.55 62.14 6.79
C THR A 564 -18.81 62.65 6.10
N GLU A 565 -19.88 61.86 5.99
CA GLU A 565 -21.14 62.33 5.40
C GLU A 565 -21.89 63.27 6.36
N GLU A 566 -21.87 63.01 7.67
CA GLU A 566 -22.37 63.91 8.71
C GLU A 566 -21.64 65.25 8.68
N SER A 567 -20.30 65.24 8.66
CA SER A 567 -19.48 66.46 8.55
C SER A 567 -19.68 67.20 7.22
N LYS A 568 -19.93 66.47 6.12
CA LYS A 568 -20.29 67.04 4.82
C LYS A 568 -21.68 67.69 4.84
N VAL A 569 -22.68 67.05 5.44
CA VAL A 569 -24.03 67.62 5.61
C VAL A 569 -24.00 68.84 6.54
N GLU A 570 -23.22 68.82 7.62
CA GLU A 570 -22.98 70.03 8.43
C GLU A 570 -22.33 71.16 7.62
N ALA A 571 -21.33 70.85 6.80
CA ALA A 571 -20.69 71.83 5.92
C ALA A 571 -21.64 72.37 4.83
N GLU A 572 -22.51 71.53 4.27
CA GLU A 572 -23.57 71.92 3.33
C GLU A 572 -24.60 72.84 4.01
N LEU A 573 -25.10 72.47 5.20
CA LEU A 573 -26.01 73.31 6.01
C LEU A 573 -25.38 74.65 6.40
N HIS A 574 -24.09 74.67 6.75
CA HIS A 574 -23.35 75.91 7.01
C HIS A 574 -23.17 76.75 5.74
N ALA A 575 -22.93 76.14 4.58
CA ALA A 575 -22.86 76.85 3.30
C ALA A 575 -24.22 77.45 2.90
N GLU A 576 -25.32 76.70 3.06
CA GLU A 576 -26.68 77.20 2.85
C GLU A 576 -27.01 78.36 3.79
N HIS A 577 -26.65 78.26 5.08
CA HIS A 577 -26.85 79.36 6.04
C HIS A 577 -26.05 80.62 5.66
N ILE A 578 -24.80 80.45 5.22
CA ILE A 578 -23.97 81.56 4.71
C ILE A 578 -24.57 82.15 3.43
N GLU A 579 -25.15 81.35 2.53
CA GLU A 579 -25.83 81.85 1.34
C GLU A 579 -27.13 82.59 1.68
N ALA A 580 -27.91 82.08 2.63
CA ALA A 580 -29.11 82.75 3.15
C ALA A 580 -28.77 84.12 3.77
N LEU A 581 -27.73 84.19 4.61
CA LEU A 581 -27.20 85.45 5.15
C LEU A 581 -26.69 86.39 4.05
N ARG A 582 -25.99 85.88 3.03
CA ARG A 582 -25.57 86.70 1.86
C ARG A 582 -26.76 87.26 1.09
N LYS A 583 -27.82 86.46 0.90
CA LYS A 583 -29.08 86.90 0.28
C LYS A 583 -29.77 87.98 1.13
N GLN A 584 -29.82 87.81 2.46
CA GLN A 584 -30.34 88.81 3.39
C GLN A 584 -29.53 90.12 3.32
N PHE A 585 -28.21 90.07 3.47
CA PHE A 585 -27.37 91.28 3.40
C PHE A 585 -27.46 91.97 2.03
N GLN A 586 -27.65 91.23 0.93
CA GLN A 586 -27.87 91.82 -0.39
C GLN A 586 -29.25 92.50 -0.50
N THR A 587 -30.33 91.92 0.03
CA THR A 587 -31.65 92.58 0.03
C THR A 587 -31.68 93.79 0.96
N GLU A 588 -31.06 93.72 2.14
CA GLU A 588 -30.87 94.86 3.06
C GLU A 588 -30.03 95.97 2.40
N ARG A 589 -28.95 95.63 1.70
CA ARG A 589 -28.14 96.61 0.95
C ARG A 589 -28.93 97.24 -0.19
N GLU A 590 -29.84 96.52 -0.83
CA GLU A 590 -30.70 97.06 -1.88
C GLU A 590 -31.87 97.90 -1.33
N THR A 591 -32.48 97.53 -0.20
CA THR A 591 -33.48 98.39 0.45
C THR A 591 -32.84 99.66 0.98
N ALA A 592 -31.65 99.58 1.60
CA ALA A 592 -30.88 100.75 2.02
C ALA A 592 -30.51 101.67 0.84
N LYS A 593 -30.05 101.12 -0.30
CA LYS A 593 -29.86 101.90 -1.54
C LYS A 593 -31.15 102.58 -2.00
N LYS A 594 -32.28 101.87 -2.00
CA LYS A 594 -33.59 102.39 -2.41
C LYS A 594 -34.12 103.45 -1.43
N VAL A 595 -33.79 103.38 -0.14
CA VAL A 595 -34.09 104.42 0.86
C VAL A 595 -33.23 105.65 0.63
N ALA A 596 -31.90 105.51 0.56
CA ALA A 596 -30.99 106.62 0.27
C ALA A 596 -31.30 107.33 -1.06
N GLN A 597 -31.72 106.59 -2.10
CA GLN A 597 -32.19 107.17 -3.35
C GLN A 597 -33.50 107.95 -3.20
N ARG A 598 -34.42 107.54 -2.33
CA ARG A 598 -35.61 108.35 -2.00
C ARG A 598 -35.26 109.59 -1.19
N GLU A 599 -34.37 109.47 -0.22
CA GLU A 599 -33.91 110.62 0.60
C GLU A 599 -33.24 111.69 -0.27
N VAL A 600 -32.39 111.28 -1.23
CA VAL A 600 -31.81 112.19 -2.23
C VAL A 600 -32.88 112.77 -3.17
N ALA A 601 -33.85 111.97 -3.62
CA ALA A 601 -34.94 112.46 -4.47
C ALA A 601 -35.85 113.47 -3.74
N GLU A 602 -36.20 113.21 -2.48
CA GLU A 602 -36.94 114.13 -1.63
C GLU A 602 -36.16 115.41 -1.33
N GLN A 603 -34.84 115.33 -1.17
CA GLN A 603 -33.99 116.51 -0.99
C GLN A 603 -33.99 117.38 -2.26
N ILE A 604 -33.85 116.76 -3.43
CA ILE A 604 -34.00 117.45 -4.73
C ILE A 604 -35.41 118.04 -4.88
N GLU A 605 -36.46 117.34 -4.44
CA GLU A 605 -37.84 117.87 -4.48
C GLU A 605 -38.05 119.06 -3.52
N LYS A 606 -37.41 119.05 -2.34
CA LYS A 606 -37.41 120.17 -1.38
C LYS A 606 -36.65 121.38 -1.94
N GLU A 607 -35.49 121.15 -2.57
CA GLU A 607 -34.69 122.19 -3.23
C GLU A 607 -35.43 122.79 -4.45
N LEU A 608 -36.06 121.96 -5.27
CA LEU A 608 -36.91 122.41 -6.38
C LEU A 608 -38.09 123.27 -5.89
N LYS A 609 -38.77 122.88 -4.80
CA LYS A 609 -39.85 123.68 -4.19
C LYS A 609 -39.35 125.02 -3.62
N GLN A 610 -38.14 125.07 -3.07
CA GLN A 610 -37.53 126.35 -2.67
C GLN A 610 -37.14 127.21 -3.89
N MET A 611 -36.60 126.60 -4.94
CA MET A 611 -36.23 127.28 -6.18
C MET A 611 -37.46 127.84 -6.92
N GLU A 612 -38.58 127.11 -6.91
CA GLU A 612 -39.89 127.56 -7.40
C GLU A 612 -40.44 128.73 -6.57
N LEU A 613 -40.38 128.66 -5.24
CA LEU A 613 -40.76 129.77 -4.36
C LEU A 613 -39.91 131.04 -4.61
N ILE A 614 -38.61 130.89 -4.86
CA ILE A 614 -37.71 132.00 -5.20
C ILE A 614 -38.05 132.57 -6.58
N LYS A 615 -38.32 131.72 -7.58
CA LYS A 615 -38.82 132.11 -8.92
C LYS A 615 -40.12 132.93 -8.80
N ASP A 616 -41.08 132.49 -8.01
CA ASP A 616 -42.39 133.15 -7.88
C ASP A 616 -42.27 134.48 -7.11
N GLN A 617 -41.41 134.55 -6.09
CA GLN A 617 -41.05 135.82 -5.44
C GLN A 617 -40.37 136.80 -6.41
N TYR A 618 -39.48 136.31 -7.28
CA TYR A 618 -38.83 137.13 -8.31
C TYR A 618 -39.84 137.63 -9.36
N GLN A 619 -40.75 136.77 -9.83
CA GLN A 619 -41.82 137.18 -10.75
C GLN A 619 -42.74 138.23 -10.13
N LYS A 620 -43.13 138.06 -8.86
CA LYS A 620 -43.90 139.08 -8.12
C LYS A 620 -43.15 140.41 -8.00
N LYS A 621 -41.86 140.39 -7.64
CA LYS A 621 -41.00 141.58 -7.59
C LYS A 621 -40.91 142.29 -8.94
N ASN A 622 -40.76 141.53 -10.03
CA ASN A 622 -40.69 142.05 -11.39
C ASN A 622 -42.01 142.71 -11.81
N TYR A 623 -43.16 142.10 -11.47
CA TYR A 623 -44.49 142.69 -11.69
C TYR A 623 -44.71 143.98 -10.87
N GLU A 624 -44.31 144.01 -9.59
CA GLU A 624 -44.33 145.21 -8.75
C GLU A 624 -43.44 146.33 -9.32
N GLN A 625 -42.25 145.99 -9.82
CA GLN A 625 -41.35 146.93 -10.50
C GLN A 625 -41.95 147.45 -11.81
N SER A 626 -42.56 146.59 -12.63
CA SER A 626 -43.25 146.97 -13.87
C SER A 626 -44.40 147.96 -13.62
N LEU A 627 -45.22 147.71 -12.59
CA LEU A 627 -46.28 148.64 -12.16
C LEU A 627 -45.74 149.98 -11.62
N SER A 628 -44.54 149.99 -11.03
CA SER A 628 -43.86 151.22 -10.60
C SER A 628 -43.32 152.00 -11.80
N ILE A 629 -42.69 151.32 -12.76
CA ILE A 629 -42.20 151.91 -14.02
C ILE A 629 -43.36 152.50 -14.84
N GLN A 630 -44.49 151.78 -14.96
CA GLN A 630 -45.68 152.27 -15.66
C GLN A 630 -46.22 153.57 -15.04
N ARG A 631 -46.19 153.68 -13.70
CA ARG A 631 -46.59 154.89 -12.97
C ARG A 631 -45.64 156.06 -13.23
N PHE A 632 -44.34 155.80 -13.16
CA PHE A 632 -43.28 156.77 -13.45
C PHE A 632 -43.35 157.26 -14.92
N VAL A 633 -43.69 156.39 -15.88
CA VAL A 633 -43.92 156.77 -17.28
C VAL A 633 -45.13 157.70 -17.42
N CYS A 634 -46.24 157.44 -16.73
CA CYS A 634 -47.39 158.35 -16.72
C CYS A 634 -47.02 159.74 -16.16
N GLU A 635 -46.31 159.79 -15.03
CA GLU A 635 -45.84 161.03 -14.41
C GLU A 635 -44.87 161.80 -15.35
N MET A 636 -43.92 161.11 -15.97
CA MET A 636 -43.02 161.68 -16.99
C MET A 636 -43.79 162.25 -18.20
N THR A 637 -44.84 161.59 -18.69
CA THR A 637 -45.64 162.13 -19.82
C THR A 637 -46.49 163.35 -19.46
N ASN A 638 -46.67 163.66 -18.17
CA ASN A 638 -47.30 164.91 -17.73
C ASN A 638 -46.26 166.02 -17.57
N LEU A 639 -45.14 165.75 -16.89
CA LEU A 639 -43.99 166.67 -16.81
C LEU A 639 -43.50 167.11 -18.21
N GLN A 640 -43.49 166.20 -19.18
CA GLN A 640 -43.08 166.50 -20.56
C GLN A 640 -44.01 167.50 -21.27
N LYS A 641 -45.32 167.52 -20.94
CA LYS A 641 -46.28 168.50 -21.47
C LYS A 641 -46.12 169.87 -20.80
N GLU A 642 -45.91 169.89 -19.48
CA GLU A 642 -45.66 171.12 -18.72
C GLU A 642 -44.37 171.79 -19.19
N MET A 643 -43.31 171.01 -19.42
CA MET A 643 -42.03 171.52 -19.92
C MET A 643 -42.13 172.08 -21.36
N GLN A 644 -42.99 171.51 -22.22
CA GLN A 644 -43.27 172.07 -23.55
C GLN A 644 -44.06 173.39 -23.50
N MET A 645 -45.00 173.54 -22.56
CA MET A 645 -45.72 174.80 -22.32
C MET A 645 -44.78 175.89 -21.81
N LEU A 646 -43.90 175.55 -20.86
CA LEU A 646 -42.91 176.47 -20.29
C LEU A 646 -41.89 176.94 -21.34
N ALA A 647 -41.38 176.03 -22.18
CA ALA A 647 -40.41 176.34 -23.21
C ALA A 647 -40.92 177.34 -24.27
N LYS A 648 -42.20 177.24 -24.69
CA LYS A 648 -42.81 178.24 -25.59
C LYS A 648 -42.88 179.62 -24.94
N SER A 649 -43.37 179.71 -23.72
CA SER A 649 -43.46 180.97 -22.96
C SER A 649 -42.09 181.65 -22.81
N GLN A 650 -41.05 180.86 -22.52
CA GLN A 650 -39.68 181.33 -22.36
C GLN A 650 -39.05 181.84 -23.67
N TYR A 651 -39.35 181.19 -24.81
CA TYR A 651 -38.88 181.63 -26.13
C TYR A 651 -39.48 182.99 -26.51
N ASP A 652 -40.79 183.16 -26.38
CA ASP A 652 -41.50 184.40 -26.73
C ASP A 652 -41.15 185.58 -25.80
N ALA A 653 -40.60 185.32 -24.61
CA ALA A 653 -40.00 186.35 -23.75
C ALA A 653 -38.58 186.71 -24.18
N SER A 654 -37.76 185.71 -24.54
CA SER A 654 -36.36 185.87 -24.94
C SER A 654 -36.19 186.73 -26.20
N VAL A 655 -37.01 186.50 -27.23
CA VAL A 655 -36.96 187.26 -28.50
C VAL A 655 -37.19 188.77 -28.27
N ARG A 656 -38.15 189.13 -27.42
CA ARG A 656 -38.49 190.54 -27.13
C ARG A 656 -37.36 191.27 -26.42
N ASN A 657 -36.70 190.65 -25.43
CA ASN A 657 -35.52 191.22 -24.78
C ASN A 657 -34.37 191.42 -25.78
N LYS A 658 -34.11 190.43 -26.65
CA LYS A 658 -33.02 190.48 -27.65
C LYS A 658 -33.07 191.72 -28.55
N GLN A 659 -34.27 192.16 -28.92
CA GLN A 659 -34.47 193.34 -29.78
C GLN A 659 -34.33 194.67 -29.02
N GLN A 660 -34.51 194.71 -27.70
CA GLN A 660 -34.24 195.90 -26.89
C GLN A 660 -32.74 196.03 -26.56
N GLU A 661 -32.04 194.94 -26.28
CA GLU A 661 -30.58 194.94 -26.05
C GLU A 661 -29.82 195.52 -27.26
N LEU A 662 -30.12 195.06 -28.47
CA LEU A 662 -29.46 195.52 -29.71
C LEU A 662 -29.65 197.03 -29.96
N HIS A 663 -30.78 197.59 -29.54
CA HIS A 663 -31.09 199.02 -29.74
C HIS A 663 -30.25 199.92 -28.81
N LEU A 664 -30.06 199.49 -27.55
CA LEU A 664 -29.27 200.21 -26.55
C LEU A 664 -27.77 200.11 -26.82
N GLU A 665 -27.28 198.98 -27.33
CA GLU A 665 -25.85 198.77 -27.56
C GLU A 665 -25.32 199.57 -28.76
N ALA A 666 -26.17 199.83 -29.76
CA ALA A 666 -25.87 200.75 -30.85
C ALA A 666 -25.73 202.20 -30.37
N GLU A 667 -26.63 202.65 -29.49
CA GLU A 667 -26.62 204.01 -28.92
C GLU A 667 -25.37 204.28 -28.07
N ARG A 668 -24.91 203.28 -27.31
CA ARG A 668 -23.68 203.36 -26.49
C ARG A 668 -22.42 203.56 -27.32
N LYS A 669 -22.27 202.85 -28.44
CA LYS A 669 -21.08 202.98 -29.31
C LYS A 669 -20.92 204.40 -29.86
N ILE A 670 -22.02 205.00 -30.34
CA ILE A 670 -22.02 206.35 -30.90
C ILE A 670 -21.59 207.40 -29.87
N ARG A 671 -21.97 207.24 -28.58
CA ARG A 671 -21.46 208.12 -27.51
C ARG A 671 -19.95 208.01 -27.32
N GLN A 672 -19.42 206.78 -27.18
CA GLN A 672 -17.99 206.58 -26.91
C GLN A 672 -17.10 207.15 -28.01
N GLU A 673 -17.53 207.03 -29.26
CA GLU A 673 -16.80 207.49 -30.45
C GLU A 673 -16.80 209.02 -30.61
N LEU A 674 -17.83 209.70 -30.10
CA LEU A 674 -17.87 211.16 -29.96
C LEU A 674 -17.00 211.66 -28.80
N GLU A 675 -17.05 210.96 -27.66
CA GLU A 675 -16.35 211.34 -26.43
C GLU A 675 -14.82 211.29 -26.61
N ASN A 676 -14.31 210.26 -27.30
CA ASN A 676 -12.89 210.15 -27.65
C ASN A 676 -12.42 211.30 -28.56
N ARG A 677 -13.24 211.70 -29.56
CA ARG A 677 -12.91 212.80 -30.49
C ARG A 677 -12.87 214.17 -29.81
N CYS A 678 -13.61 214.37 -28.73
CA CYS A 678 -13.47 215.58 -27.91
C CYS A 678 -12.11 215.63 -27.21
N GLN A 679 -11.62 214.50 -26.69
CA GLN A 679 -10.32 214.44 -25.98
C GLN A 679 -9.14 214.75 -26.92
N GLU A 680 -9.11 214.19 -28.14
CA GLU A 680 -8.06 214.49 -29.14
C GLU A 680 -8.03 215.98 -29.54
N LEU A 681 -9.20 216.63 -29.62
CA LEU A 681 -9.31 218.06 -29.90
C LEU A 681 -8.84 218.92 -28.71
N GLU A 682 -9.07 218.49 -27.46
CA GLU A 682 -8.53 219.18 -26.30
C GLU A 682 -6.99 219.05 -26.19
N GLU A 683 -6.42 217.89 -26.52
CA GLU A 683 -4.98 217.65 -26.55
C GLU A 683 -4.26 218.56 -27.57
N THR A 684 -4.81 218.66 -28.79
CA THR A 684 -4.26 219.52 -29.85
C THR A 684 -4.38 221.00 -29.52
N VAL A 685 -5.49 221.46 -28.93
CA VAL A 685 -5.62 222.83 -28.38
C VAL A 685 -4.58 223.10 -27.28
N ARG A 686 -4.31 222.12 -26.40
CA ARG A 686 -3.28 222.22 -25.35
C ARG A 686 -1.88 222.39 -25.94
N HIS A 687 -1.56 221.67 -27.01
CA HIS A 687 -0.25 221.76 -27.66
C HIS A 687 -0.09 223.09 -28.42
N LEU A 688 -1.15 223.57 -29.10
CA LEU A 688 -1.13 224.86 -29.81
C LEU A 688 -0.96 226.04 -28.85
N LYS A 689 -1.55 226.00 -27.64
CA LYS A 689 -1.29 227.01 -26.59
C LYS A 689 0.19 227.09 -26.20
N LYS A 690 0.85 225.95 -25.96
CA LYS A 690 2.30 225.93 -25.66
C LYS A 690 3.15 226.51 -26.79
N CYS A 691 2.81 226.22 -28.05
CA CYS A 691 3.49 226.81 -29.20
C CYS A 691 3.30 228.33 -29.26
N LYS A 692 2.08 228.83 -28.98
CA LYS A 692 1.83 230.28 -28.91
C LYS A 692 2.62 230.96 -27.79
N GLU A 693 2.58 230.44 -26.57
CA GLU A 693 3.31 231.02 -25.43
C GLU A 693 4.83 231.08 -25.66
N ALA A 694 5.40 230.08 -26.36
CA ALA A 694 6.79 230.11 -26.79
C ALA A 694 7.06 231.27 -27.77
N THR A 695 6.24 231.42 -28.82
CA THR A 695 6.39 232.56 -29.78
C THR A 695 6.13 233.92 -29.13
N GLU A 696 5.28 233.99 -28.13
CA GLU A 696 4.87 235.23 -27.45
C GLU A 696 5.92 235.71 -26.41
N ASN A 697 6.91 234.87 -26.10
CA ASN A 697 8.10 235.27 -25.34
C ASN A 697 9.25 235.68 -26.28
N THR A 698 9.52 234.95 -27.37
CA THR A 698 10.54 235.37 -28.35
C THR A 698 10.20 236.70 -29.03
N LEU A 699 8.93 237.05 -29.18
CA LEU A 699 8.50 238.36 -29.68
C LEU A 699 8.72 239.52 -28.68
N LYS A 700 8.80 239.23 -27.38
CA LYS A 700 9.18 240.24 -26.36
C LYS A 700 10.68 240.50 -26.40
N GLU A 701 11.47 239.43 -26.46
CA GLU A 701 12.93 239.50 -26.58
C GLU A 701 13.32 240.30 -27.84
N ALA A 702 12.74 239.97 -29.00
CA ALA A 702 13.01 240.64 -30.27
C ALA A 702 12.54 242.11 -30.39
N SER A 703 11.67 242.59 -29.48
CA SER A 703 11.20 243.99 -29.52
C SER A 703 11.84 244.89 -28.47
N VAL A 704 12.43 244.35 -27.41
CA VAL A 704 13.34 245.12 -26.53
C VAL A 704 14.59 245.56 -27.32
N GLU A 705 15.04 244.74 -28.28
CA GLU A 705 16.07 245.15 -29.26
C GLU A 705 15.60 246.29 -30.19
N SER A 706 14.30 246.40 -30.49
CA SER A 706 13.73 247.46 -31.33
C SER A 706 13.64 248.82 -30.60
N GLU A 707 13.32 248.81 -29.31
CA GLU A 707 13.42 249.99 -28.43
C GLU A 707 14.88 250.47 -28.34
N GLN A 708 15.83 249.54 -28.19
CA GLN A 708 17.26 249.81 -28.18
C GLN A 708 17.77 250.42 -29.51
N ILE A 709 17.22 250.02 -30.66
CA ILE A 709 17.55 250.59 -31.97
C ILE A 709 16.94 251.99 -32.15
N THR A 710 15.71 252.22 -31.70
CA THR A 710 15.03 253.51 -31.91
C THR A 710 15.53 254.60 -30.95
N ALA A 711 15.97 254.25 -29.74
CA ALA A 711 16.67 255.18 -28.85
C ALA A 711 17.91 255.80 -29.52
N ASN A 712 18.68 254.99 -30.26
CA ASN A 712 19.84 255.45 -31.02
C ASN A 712 19.44 256.39 -32.19
N LEU A 713 18.26 256.19 -32.79
CA LEU A 713 17.71 257.10 -33.82
C LEU A 713 17.22 258.42 -33.23
N GLU A 714 16.62 258.41 -32.03
CA GLU A 714 16.33 259.67 -31.31
C GLU A 714 17.62 260.44 -30.97
N GLU A 715 18.71 259.73 -30.65
CA GLU A 715 20.02 260.35 -30.38
C GLU A 715 20.62 260.97 -31.66
N ALA A 716 20.56 260.25 -32.79
CA ALA A 716 20.97 260.77 -34.10
C ALA A 716 20.11 261.96 -34.59
N HIS A 717 18.80 261.98 -34.31
CA HIS A 717 17.94 263.11 -34.67
C HIS A 717 17.95 264.26 -33.65
N ARG A 718 18.27 264.02 -32.37
CA ARG A 718 18.61 265.10 -31.42
C ARG A 718 19.94 265.78 -31.80
N TRP A 719 20.88 265.06 -32.41
CA TRP A 719 22.08 265.64 -33.02
C TRP A 719 21.73 266.52 -34.24
N PHE A 720 20.84 266.07 -35.13
CA PHE A 720 20.37 266.89 -36.27
C PHE A 720 19.56 268.12 -35.84
N LYS A 721 18.71 268.00 -34.81
CA LYS A 721 17.95 269.11 -34.21
C LYS A 721 18.85 270.29 -33.86
N HIS A 722 20.04 270.02 -33.29
CA HIS A 722 20.98 271.10 -32.95
C HIS A 722 21.67 271.74 -34.17
N ARG A 723 21.68 271.08 -35.34
CA ARG A 723 22.44 271.54 -36.52
C ARG A 723 21.62 272.36 -37.51
N PHE A 724 20.34 272.05 -37.72
CA PHE A 724 19.47 272.84 -38.62
C PHE A 724 19.01 274.15 -37.96
N ASP A 725 18.66 274.09 -36.66
CA ASP A 725 18.32 275.27 -35.85
C ASP A 725 19.47 276.31 -35.80
N GLY A 726 20.71 275.90 -36.10
CA GLY A 726 21.87 276.78 -36.21
C GLY A 726 22.04 277.49 -37.56
N LEU A 727 21.33 277.09 -38.64
CA LEU A 727 21.62 277.53 -40.01
C LEU A 727 20.51 278.34 -40.71
N GLN A 728 19.25 278.25 -40.29
CA GLN A 728 18.22 279.22 -40.73
C GLN A 728 17.94 280.34 -39.73
N LEU A 729 18.41 280.21 -38.48
CA LEU A 729 18.45 281.33 -37.52
C LEU A 729 19.42 282.44 -37.97
N GLU A 730 20.40 282.13 -38.83
CA GLU A 730 21.28 283.12 -39.46
C GLU A 730 20.58 283.99 -40.52
N LEU A 731 19.42 283.57 -41.05
CA LEU A 731 18.69 284.31 -42.09
C LEU A 731 17.57 285.22 -41.53
N THR A 732 17.16 285.06 -40.27
CA THR A 732 16.07 285.85 -39.68
C THR A 732 16.46 287.29 -39.30
N LYS A 733 17.73 287.71 -39.50
CA LYS A 733 18.26 288.88 -38.76
C LYS A 733 19.26 289.82 -39.45
N ASN A 734 19.42 289.78 -40.78
CA ASN A 734 20.18 290.84 -41.45
C ASN A 734 19.70 291.16 -42.89
N ARG A 735 19.26 292.43 -43.08
CA ARG A 735 18.99 293.11 -44.37
C ARG A 735 17.68 292.67 -45.05
N LEU A 736 16.81 293.55 -45.58
CA LEU A 736 16.99 294.51 -46.70
C LEU A 736 17.41 293.75 -47.99
N GLN A 737 16.60 293.59 -49.04
CA GLN A 737 15.31 294.21 -49.41
C GLN A 737 14.47 293.31 -50.37
N ARG A 738 13.12 293.39 -50.32
CA ARG A 738 12.17 293.10 -51.44
C ARG A 738 12.24 291.67 -52.07
N PRO A 739 11.52 291.37 -53.17
CA PRO A 739 10.06 291.45 -53.36
C PRO A 739 9.40 290.14 -53.92
N SER A 740 8.06 290.13 -53.98
CA SER A 740 7.19 289.49 -55.01
C SER A 740 7.44 288.08 -55.59
N GLY A 741 6.37 287.26 -55.61
CA GLY A 741 6.16 286.17 -56.58
C GLY A 741 6.70 284.79 -56.18
N GLU A 742 6.38 283.70 -56.88
CA GLU A 742 5.30 283.45 -57.86
C GLU A 742 5.15 281.92 -58.09
N ASP A 743 3.98 281.49 -58.61
CA ASP A 743 3.76 280.36 -59.54
C ASP A 743 4.29 278.90 -59.36
N ARG A 744 3.33 277.95 -59.55
CA ARG A 744 3.34 276.76 -60.43
C ARG A 744 4.03 275.40 -60.08
N TRP A 745 3.32 274.34 -60.52
CA TRP A 745 3.75 273.05 -61.16
C TRP A 745 4.41 271.85 -60.40
N GLN A 746 3.69 270.71 -60.43
CA GLN A 746 4.00 269.44 -61.15
C GLN A 746 4.91 268.30 -60.58
N GLU A 747 4.49 267.06 -60.94
CA GLU A 747 5.26 265.82 -61.28
C GLU A 747 5.60 264.71 -60.24
N GLU A 748 5.56 263.48 -60.77
CA GLU A 748 6.10 262.12 -60.46
C GLU A 748 6.80 261.76 -59.11
N PHE A 749 6.80 260.49 -58.65
CA PHE A 749 6.54 259.18 -59.31
C PHE A 749 5.42 258.36 -58.61
#